data_AF-A0A6A6BBF2-F1
#
_entry.id   AF-A0A6A6BBF2-F1
#
_cell.length_a   1.000
_cell.length_b   1.000
_cell.length_c   1.000
_cell.angle_alpha   90.00
_cell.angle_beta   90.00
_cell.angle_gamma   90.00
#
_symmetry.space_group_name_H-M   'P 1'
#
loop_
_entity.id
_entity.type
_entity.pdbx_description
1 polymer ?
#
loop_
_entity_poly.entity_id
_entity_poly.type
_entity_poly.pdbx_seq_one_letter_code
_entity_poly.pdbx_strand_id
1 'polypeptide(L)'
;MRVGYRGVTTVRPALLRPHRLCLRAAPPLPCATWRYYSQAASAEKEGSRSLLIPSEARFNDIRVQQLSRHMHPQVFRGEPPDVDPELVELSKDHLMRHDLFGKNQDQSPPISFDMPELQGTTLDEHFYKLGMDTAHPYLDFAKEYAKAKLPPRPKNYVVRSGWTKYAKGEEPEPVDAPNESMLTFDTEVMYKETQFACMACAASPTAWYVWISPWLLEESESDRHLVPLGDPDKPMVVVGHNIGYDRARIAEEYDIRQSKTFFMDTMSLHVAANGMCSRQRPTWMRHRKQRELRDLIEAGDGKVDVDALVQSGKLTIEEEELWVDRSSVNSLRDVAQFHCDIKLDKSARDYFGELDRAGIRDKIHELLDYCAVDVEITHQVYQTVFPLYLDTCPHPVSFAALRFIASEILPIDESWKDYLSNAEGTYKAMSEGVLQRLVKLAEKALSHKDSPEEYENDPWLSQLDWSGQEIKYTKAKKNEEPRPVARQKMPGMPNWYKDLYPKTTGPINLSTRTRVAPILLRLSWDGYPLVWSDKYGWTYKIAKRPDLDLTDEMKAAICDMSEENFKLRDDHHHIYLKIPHKDGPTARCVNPMAKSYLQFFDNGRLTSSFDYAKEALAMNASCSYWISARERIMSQMTVFEGEANLELKATNGASKKVGYILPKVIPMGTITRRAVENTWLTASNAKKNRVGSELKSMVKAPPGWSFVGADVDSEELWIASLLGDAQFKLHGGNAIGFMTLEGDKAAGTDLHSRTASILGISRNDAKVFNYGRIYGAGLKFASTLLRQFNPTLTEEQTTETATKLYEETKGKKTKDKAIQERSFWRGGTESFVFNKLEDFAEQERPRTPVLGAGITEALRKRFLGKNTYITSRINWAIQSSGVDYLHLLIVSMDYLVRRYNIEARLALTVHDEIRYLVKNEDKYRASMALQVANVWTRAMFSQQVGIEDLPQSCAYFSAVDIDHVLRKEVNMDCITPSHPEKIPPGESLDIMQLLEKGDLARLDPAVKPVDAPEPQKYDYTSRTPVTAGLQGDLGEKMRIAVLRAQITADDEELKEIVRSVAPSRKFHSSNGNSNENGHERRFWNNWATKETQTKNKKPTLFVDEPWGGFDSSWKQHHKDFGYQNARQSDASRKKPTTALHHANNHLSWGKNSSSGGAVPKKAESWHQIGNPMLKPEESGRL
;
A
#
# COMPACT_ATOMS: atom_id res chain seq x y z
N MET A 1 -18.09 -29.71 -46.34
CA MET A 1 -18.10 -30.25 -47.73
C MET A 1 -19.26 -29.63 -48.50
N ARG A 2 -19.11 -29.43 -49.82
CA ARG A 2 -20.14 -29.08 -50.83
C ARG A 2 -20.90 -27.75 -50.64
N VAL A 3 -21.54 -27.30 -51.73
CA VAL A 3 -21.98 -25.92 -52.04
C VAL A 3 -23.28 -25.96 -52.86
N GLY A 4 -24.15 -24.95 -52.71
CA GLY A 4 -25.24 -24.62 -53.67
C GLY A 4 -26.45 -23.92 -53.03
N TYR A 5 -27.26 -23.11 -53.73
CA TYR A 5 -27.10 -22.58 -55.11
C TYR A 5 -28.19 -21.50 -55.44
N ARG A 6 -27.83 -20.45 -56.21
CA ARG A 6 -28.71 -19.48 -56.97
C ARG A 6 -29.53 -18.47 -56.12
N GLY A 7 -29.89 -17.26 -56.60
CA GLY A 7 -29.58 -16.51 -57.86
C GLY A 7 -30.10 -15.05 -57.80
N VAL A 8 -29.46 -14.03 -58.43
CA VAL A 8 -29.70 -13.49 -59.81
C VAL A 8 -30.94 -12.53 -59.89
N THR A 9 -30.92 -11.25 -60.32
CA THR A 9 -29.89 -10.22 -60.75
C THR A 9 -30.36 -8.78 -60.29
N THR A 10 -30.34 -7.58 -60.92
CA THR A 10 -30.00 -6.98 -62.26
C THR A 10 -29.93 -5.41 -62.12
N VAL A 11 -28.82 -4.66 -62.28
CA VAL A 11 -28.20 -4.02 -63.50
C VAL A 11 -28.57 -2.52 -63.81
N ARG A 12 -27.63 -1.57 -63.53
CA ARG A 12 -27.13 -0.39 -64.33
C ARG A 12 -28.08 0.76 -64.85
N PRO A 13 -27.60 1.89 -65.46
CA PRO A 13 -26.32 2.67 -65.35
C PRO A 13 -26.45 4.24 -65.40
N ALA A 14 -25.29 4.96 -65.41
CA ALA A 14 -25.00 6.23 -66.16
C ALA A 14 -25.58 7.61 -65.69
N LEU A 15 -25.01 8.80 -65.99
CA LEU A 15 -23.61 9.30 -66.25
C LEU A 15 -23.54 10.87 -66.31
N LEU A 16 -22.31 11.43 -66.27
CA LEU A 16 -21.85 12.76 -66.77
C LEU A 16 -22.04 14.10 -65.97
N ARG A 17 -21.13 15.06 -66.27
CA ARG A 17 -21.04 16.51 -65.90
C ARG A 17 -20.84 17.35 -67.21
N PRO A 18 -20.85 18.71 -67.24
CA PRO A 18 -19.57 19.48 -67.14
C PRO A 18 -19.61 21.01 -66.74
N HIS A 19 -18.41 21.58 -66.48
CA HIS A 19 -17.93 22.98 -66.73
C HIS A 19 -18.57 24.25 -66.06
N ARG A 20 -17.80 25.07 -65.29
CA ARG A 20 -17.01 26.34 -65.60
C ARG A 20 -17.87 27.64 -65.59
N LEU A 21 -17.41 28.87 -65.26
CA LEU A 21 -16.07 29.52 -65.13
C LEU A 21 -16.06 30.76 -64.16
N CYS A 22 -14.92 31.46 -64.03
CA CYS A 22 -14.53 32.54 -63.08
C CYS A 22 -15.38 33.83 -62.95
N LEU A 23 -15.37 34.49 -61.76
CA LEU A 23 -14.67 35.79 -61.48
C LEU A 23 -14.82 36.28 -60.01
N ARG A 24 -14.14 37.38 -59.63
CA ARG A 24 -14.11 38.01 -58.27
C ARG A 24 -15.06 39.22 -58.15
N ALA A 25 -15.79 39.35 -57.04
CA ALA A 25 -16.05 40.60 -56.30
C ALA A 25 -16.74 40.32 -54.93
N ALA A 26 -16.70 41.28 -53.99
CA ALA A 26 -17.29 41.26 -52.64
C ALA A 26 -18.67 41.99 -52.61
N PRO A 27 -19.46 42.05 -51.50
CA PRO A 27 -19.19 41.59 -50.12
C PRO A 27 -20.33 40.75 -49.45
N PRO A 28 -20.12 40.25 -48.21
CA PRO A 28 -21.18 39.63 -47.39
C PRO A 28 -21.47 40.36 -46.06
N LEU A 29 -22.75 40.59 -45.73
CA LEU A 29 -23.36 40.73 -44.38
C LEU A 29 -24.91 40.88 -44.53
N PRO A 30 -25.76 40.78 -43.47
CA PRO A 30 -26.71 39.67 -43.41
C PRO A 30 -28.19 40.06 -43.43
N CYS A 31 -29.07 39.08 -43.63
CA CYS A 31 -30.47 39.20 -43.20
C CYS A 31 -31.10 37.82 -42.91
N ALA A 32 -32.16 37.80 -42.10
CA ALA A 32 -32.87 36.61 -41.64
C ALA A 32 -34.21 36.42 -42.38
N THR A 33 -34.81 35.23 -42.26
CA THR A 33 -36.26 35.05 -42.45
C THR A 33 -36.82 34.07 -41.41
N TRP A 34 -38.02 34.36 -40.93
CA TRP A 34 -38.67 33.66 -39.81
C TRP A 34 -39.61 32.56 -40.32
N ARG A 35 -39.93 31.57 -39.47
CA ARG A 35 -41.18 30.80 -39.54
C ARG A 35 -41.75 30.60 -38.13
N TYR A 36 -43.02 30.92 -37.97
CA TYR A 36 -43.76 30.74 -36.72
C TYR A 36 -44.47 29.38 -36.65
N TYR A 37 -44.77 28.99 -35.41
CA TYR A 37 -45.42 27.76 -34.98
C TYR A 37 -46.74 27.41 -35.69
N SER A 38 -47.01 26.11 -35.77
CA SER A 38 -48.33 25.54 -35.49
C SER A 38 -48.16 24.38 -34.51
N GLN A 39 -49.12 24.17 -33.60
CA GLN A 39 -49.00 23.19 -32.52
C GLN A 39 -49.32 21.78 -33.02
N ALA A 40 -48.44 20.82 -32.73
CA ALA A 40 -48.78 19.41 -32.64
C ALA A 40 -48.72 19.02 -31.16
N ALA A 41 -49.66 18.20 -30.69
CA ALA A 41 -49.92 18.01 -29.27
C ALA A 41 -48.69 17.49 -28.50
N SER A 42 -48.46 18.08 -27.32
CA SER A 42 -47.64 17.48 -26.28
C SER A 42 -48.25 16.15 -25.85
N ALA A 43 -47.62 15.04 -26.25
CA ALA A 43 -47.86 13.77 -25.59
C ALA A 43 -47.31 13.90 -24.16
N GLU A 44 -48.21 14.05 -23.19
CA GLU A 44 -47.88 14.12 -21.77
C GLU A 44 -47.26 12.79 -21.32
N LYS A 45 -45.94 12.68 -21.39
CA LYS A 45 -45.20 11.78 -20.51
C LYS A 45 -45.36 12.34 -19.11
N GLU A 46 -45.86 11.52 -18.18
CA GLU A 46 -45.93 11.86 -16.76
C GLU A 46 -44.55 12.31 -16.29
N GLY A 47 -44.48 13.57 -15.86
CA GLY A 47 -43.21 14.27 -15.74
C GLY A 47 -42.45 13.86 -14.49
N SER A 48 -41.44 13.01 -14.64
CA SER A 48 -40.36 12.88 -13.66
C SER A 48 -39.76 14.26 -13.43
N ARG A 49 -40.04 14.84 -12.26
CA ARG A 49 -39.50 16.16 -11.88
C ARG A 49 -38.07 15.94 -11.43
N SER A 50 -37.13 16.63 -12.06
CA SER A 50 -35.73 16.65 -11.61
C SER A 50 -35.66 17.03 -10.13
N LEU A 51 -34.72 16.43 -9.41
CA LEU A 51 -34.45 16.74 -8.00
C LEU A 51 -33.70 18.08 -7.82
N LEU A 52 -33.30 18.72 -8.93
CA LEU A 52 -32.61 20.02 -8.91
C LEU A 52 -33.55 21.15 -8.45
N ILE A 53 -33.21 21.78 -7.33
CA ILE A 53 -33.87 22.96 -6.79
C ILE A 53 -33.12 24.21 -7.26
N PRO A 54 -33.79 25.27 -7.77
CA PRO A 54 -33.13 26.52 -8.11
C PRO A 54 -32.52 27.21 -6.89
N SER A 55 -31.23 27.56 -6.95
CA SER A 55 -30.51 28.32 -5.91
C SER A 55 -29.56 29.34 -6.52
N GLU A 56 -29.19 30.34 -5.73
CA GLU A 56 -28.06 31.23 -6.02
C GLU A 56 -26.72 30.52 -5.76
N ALA A 57 -25.69 30.88 -6.53
CA ALA A 57 -24.30 30.47 -6.30
C ALA A 57 -23.63 31.37 -5.24
N ARG A 58 -22.79 30.77 -4.39
CA ARG A 58 -21.98 31.47 -3.39
C ARG A 58 -20.52 31.46 -3.81
N PHE A 59 -19.78 32.53 -3.49
CA PHE A 59 -18.36 32.68 -3.79
C PHE A 59 -17.66 33.31 -2.59
N ASN A 60 -16.40 32.94 -2.34
CA ASN A 60 -15.57 33.57 -1.32
C ASN A 60 -14.83 34.82 -1.87
N ASP A 61 -14.09 35.51 -1.00
CA ASP A 61 -13.35 36.74 -1.33
C ASP A 61 -12.29 36.63 -2.44
N ILE A 62 -11.87 35.41 -2.78
CA ILE A 62 -10.94 35.11 -3.88
C ILE A 62 -11.64 34.49 -5.10
N ARG A 63 -12.99 34.50 -5.12
CA ARG A 63 -13.88 34.04 -6.21
C ARG A 63 -13.94 32.52 -6.44
N VAL A 64 -13.51 31.69 -5.49
CA VAL A 64 -13.74 30.23 -5.55
C VAL A 64 -15.21 29.92 -5.28
N GLN A 65 -15.85 29.10 -6.12
CA GLN A 65 -17.27 28.76 -5.99
C GLN A 65 -17.53 27.81 -4.80
N GLN A 66 -18.40 28.21 -3.88
CA GLN A 66 -18.78 27.45 -2.68
C GLN A 66 -20.13 26.74 -2.86
N LEU A 67 -20.53 25.90 -1.89
CA LEU A 67 -21.87 25.32 -1.83
C LEU A 67 -22.95 26.39 -2.02
N SER A 68 -23.96 26.07 -2.83
CA SER A 68 -25.07 26.95 -3.16
C SER A 68 -25.88 27.39 -1.93
N ARG A 69 -26.63 28.48 -2.06
CA ARG A 69 -27.38 29.10 -0.95
C ARG A 69 -28.43 28.18 -0.30
N HIS A 70 -28.97 27.21 -1.04
CA HIS A 70 -29.84 26.17 -0.48
C HIS A 70 -29.07 25.04 0.22
N MET A 71 -27.86 24.71 -0.22
CA MET A 71 -27.08 23.56 0.29
C MET A 71 -26.28 23.89 1.55
N HIS A 72 -25.66 25.07 1.63
CA HIS A 72 -24.81 25.47 2.76
C HIS A 72 -25.48 25.29 4.14
N PRO A 73 -26.70 25.82 4.43
CA PRO A 73 -27.33 25.68 5.74
C PRO A 73 -27.79 24.26 6.09
N GLN A 74 -27.86 23.34 5.11
CA GLN A 74 -28.15 21.92 5.35
C GLN A 74 -26.90 21.16 5.84
N VAL A 75 -25.70 21.67 5.55
CA VAL A 75 -24.39 21.06 5.89
C VAL A 75 -23.77 21.73 7.11
N PHE A 76 -23.77 23.06 7.14
CA PHE A 76 -23.20 23.88 8.21
C PHE A 76 -24.35 24.63 8.90
N ARG A 77 -24.60 24.33 10.19
CA ARG A 77 -25.75 24.89 10.94
C ARG A 77 -25.44 26.30 11.50
N GLY A 78 -25.09 27.22 10.61
CA GLY A 78 -24.79 28.63 10.90
C GLY A 78 -24.43 29.40 9.62
N GLU A 79 -24.32 30.72 9.70
CA GLU A 79 -23.63 31.49 8.67
C GLU A 79 -22.10 31.29 8.83
N PRO A 80 -21.31 31.25 7.75
CA PRO A 80 -19.87 31.04 7.86
C PRO A 80 -19.23 32.23 8.60
N PRO A 81 -18.25 32.01 9.50
CA PRO A 81 -17.63 33.08 10.25
C PRO A 81 -16.82 34.01 9.34
N ASP A 82 -16.94 35.32 9.54
CA ASP A 82 -16.16 36.33 8.80
C ASP A 82 -14.65 36.05 8.89
N VAL A 83 -14.00 35.98 7.73
CA VAL A 83 -12.55 35.83 7.63
C VAL A 83 -11.88 37.18 7.83
N ASP A 84 -10.82 37.21 8.63
CA ASP A 84 -10.00 38.41 8.85
C ASP A 84 -9.52 39.01 7.50
N PRO A 85 -9.87 40.27 7.19
CA PRO A 85 -9.44 40.93 5.96
C PRO A 85 -7.91 40.91 5.75
N GLU A 86 -7.10 40.93 6.83
CA GLU A 86 -5.65 40.87 6.71
C GLU A 86 -5.18 39.47 6.21
N LEU A 87 -5.89 38.39 6.53
CA LEU A 87 -5.65 37.05 5.96
C LEU A 87 -6.10 36.97 4.50
N VAL A 88 -7.22 37.62 4.15
CA VAL A 88 -7.75 37.69 2.78
C VAL A 88 -6.79 38.46 1.86
N GLU A 89 -6.21 39.56 2.32
CA GLU A 89 -5.19 40.32 1.57
C GLU A 89 -3.90 39.51 1.39
N LEU A 90 -3.43 38.81 2.43
CA LEU A 90 -2.25 37.94 2.34
C LEU A 90 -2.44 36.77 1.37
N SER A 91 -3.64 36.18 1.33
CA SER A 91 -3.98 35.18 0.32
C SER A 91 -3.93 35.76 -1.10
N LYS A 92 -4.50 36.96 -1.31
CA LYS A 92 -4.51 37.63 -2.61
C LYS A 92 -3.09 37.97 -3.09
N ASP A 93 -2.24 38.48 -2.21
CA ASP A 93 -0.82 38.73 -2.50
C ASP A 93 -0.09 37.43 -2.92
N HIS A 94 -0.23 36.35 -2.14
CA HIS A 94 0.36 35.04 -2.47
C HIS A 94 -0.11 34.49 -3.83
N LEU A 95 -1.42 34.56 -4.12
CA LEU A 95 -1.99 34.13 -5.41
C LEU A 95 -1.59 35.03 -6.58
N MET A 96 -1.31 36.32 -6.33
CA MET A 96 -0.77 37.25 -7.33
C MET A 96 0.72 36.97 -7.61
N ARG A 97 1.55 36.79 -6.58
CA ARG A 97 2.98 36.45 -6.73
C ARG A 97 3.22 35.14 -7.48
N HIS A 98 2.27 34.21 -7.42
CA HIS A 98 2.30 32.95 -8.17
C HIS A 98 1.48 32.93 -9.47
N ASP A 99 1.02 34.09 -9.96
CA ASP A 99 0.40 34.20 -11.30
C ASP A 99 -0.91 33.37 -11.44
N LEU A 100 -1.67 33.23 -10.34
CA LEU A 100 -2.93 32.46 -10.27
C LEU A 100 -4.17 33.35 -10.13
N PHE A 101 -4.08 34.44 -9.36
CA PHE A 101 -5.23 35.28 -9.02
C PHE A 101 -5.94 35.83 -10.26
N GLY A 102 -7.26 35.59 -10.36
CA GLY A 102 -8.13 36.11 -11.42
C GLY A 102 -7.97 35.46 -12.80
N LYS A 103 -7.19 34.38 -12.95
CA LYS A 103 -7.01 33.72 -14.26
C LYS A 103 -8.16 32.80 -14.66
N ASN A 104 -8.71 32.08 -13.69
CA ASN A 104 -9.86 31.20 -13.87
C ASN A 104 -10.97 31.65 -12.91
N GLN A 105 -12.21 31.44 -13.33
CA GLN A 105 -13.40 31.39 -12.48
C GLN A 105 -14.26 30.30 -13.11
N ASP A 106 -14.41 29.14 -12.47
CA ASP A 106 -15.42 28.20 -12.93
C ASP A 106 -16.80 28.83 -12.76
N GLN A 107 -17.61 28.80 -13.83
CA GLN A 107 -18.98 29.31 -13.83
C GLN A 107 -19.99 28.15 -13.93
N SER A 108 -19.63 27.02 -13.31
CA SER A 108 -20.51 25.87 -13.14
C SER A 108 -21.85 26.29 -12.50
N PRO A 109 -23.00 25.78 -12.98
CA PRO A 109 -24.29 26.15 -12.42
C PRO A 109 -24.38 25.76 -10.94
N PRO A 110 -25.06 26.56 -10.08
CA PRO A 110 -25.23 26.19 -8.68
C PRO A 110 -26.04 24.90 -8.54
N ILE A 111 -25.49 23.94 -7.78
CA ILE A 111 -26.09 22.62 -7.56
C ILE A 111 -26.82 22.64 -6.23
N SER A 112 -28.09 22.23 -6.22
CA SER A 112 -28.95 22.27 -5.03
C SER A 112 -30.07 21.25 -5.10
N PHE A 113 -30.31 20.58 -3.97
CA PHE A 113 -31.37 19.60 -3.72
C PHE A 113 -31.61 19.50 -2.21
N ASP A 114 -32.57 18.69 -1.78
CA ASP A 114 -32.81 18.44 -0.35
C ASP A 114 -32.01 17.22 0.11
N MET A 115 -31.13 17.42 1.10
CA MET A 115 -30.30 16.37 1.70
C MET A 115 -30.98 15.70 2.91
N PRO A 116 -30.59 14.46 3.26
CA PRO A 116 -30.99 13.82 4.51
C PRO A 116 -30.56 14.63 5.74
N GLU A 117 -31.34 14.58 6.82
CA GLU A 117 -31.10 15.38 8.02
C GLU A 117 -29.83 14.96 8.78
N LEU A 118 -28.95 15.93 9.05
CA LEU A 118 -27.80 15.75 9.96
C LEU A 118 -28.26 15.42 11.39
N GLN A 119 -27.61 14.42 11.98
CA GLN A 119 -27.99 13.86 13.29
C GLN A 119 -27.31 14.57 14.49
N GLY A 120 -26.62 15.69 14.24
CA GLY A 120 -25.99 16.51 15.27
C GLY A 120 -25.97 17.99 14.93
N THR A 121 -25.62 18.85 15.89
CA THR A 121 -25.42 20.30 15.72
C THR A 121 -24.20 20.60 14.85
N THR A 122 -23.13 19.83 15.04
CA THR A 122 -21.90 19.86 14.25
C THR A 122 -21.78 18.58 13.41
N LEU A 123 -20.95 18.62 12.37
CA LEU A 123 -20.63 17.42 11.59
C LEU A 123 -19.86 16.40 12.44
N ASP A 124 -19.12 16.87 13.45
CA ASP A 124 -18.43 15.99 14.39
C ASP A 124 -19.38 15.22 15.31
N GLU A 125 -20.40 15.89 15.86
CA GLU A 125 -21.47 15.24 16.61
C GLU A 125 -22.22 14.22 15.72
N HIS A 126 -22.54 14.61 14.49
CA HIS A 126 -23.20 13.75 13.52
C HIS A 126 -22.39 12.46 13.27
N PHE A 127 -21.11 12.59 12.93
CA PHE A 127 -20.24 11.44 12.66
C PHE A 127 -19.89 10.62 13.90
N TYR A 128 -19.81 11.24 15.08
CA TYR A 128 -19.69 10.51 16.34
C TYR A 128 -20.90 9.62 16.58
N LYS A 129 -22.12 10.18 16.45
CA LYS A 129 -23.37 9.45 16.63
C LYS A 129 -23.58 8.33 15.59
N LEU A 130 -23.31 8.59 14.31
CA LEU A 130 -23.32 7.53 13.28
C LEU A 130 -22.29 6.43 13.61
N GLY A 131 -21.08 6.83 13.99
CA GLY A 131 -20.03 5.89 14.37
C GLY A 131 -20.40 5.03 15.57
N MET A 132 -21.09 5.58 16.57
CA MET A 132 -21.59 4.84 17.74
C MET A 132 -22.73 3.89 17.37
N ASP A 133 -23.68 4.35 16.55
CA ASP A 133 -24.81 3.54 16.07
C ASP A 133 -24.34 2.30 15.29
N THR A 134 -23.43 2.48 14.34
CA THR A 134 -22.84 1.37 13.56
C THR A 134 -21.89 0.49 14.40
N ALA A 135 -21.28 1.03 15.46
CA ALA A 135 -20.34 0.29 16.33
C ALA A 135 -21.04 -0.55 17.42
N HIS A 136 -22.23 -0.17 17.87
CA HIS A 136 -22.98 -0.91 18.88
C HIS A 136 -23.80 -2.05 18.25
N PRO A 137 -23.92 -3.26 18.86
CA PRO A 137 -23.37 -3.68 20.16
C PRO A 137 -21.90 -4.16 20.09
N TYR A 138 -21.33 -4.30 18.89
CA TYR A 138 -20.01 -4.92 18.66
C TYR A 138 -18.88 -4.30 19.49
N LEU A 139 -18.90 -2.98 19.70
CA LEU A 139 -17.90 -2.25 20.48
C LEU A 139 -17.97 -2.58 21.98
N ASP A 140 -19.15 -2.89 22.52
CA ASP A 140 -19.31 -3.22 23.92
C ASP A 140 -19.08 -4.72 24.16
N PHE A 141 -19.50 -5.59 23.24
CA PHE A 141 -19.02 -6.98 23.16
C PHE A 141 -17.48 -7.05 23.11
N ALA A 142 -16.83 -6.22 22.30
CA ALA A 142 -15.37 -6.13 22.25
C ALA A 142 -14.74 -5.70 23.59
N LYS A 143 -15.28 -4.63 24.24
CA LYS A 143 -14.81 -4.15 25.55
C LYS A 143 -15.06 -5.16 26.68
N GLU A 144 -16.11 -5.98 26.59
CA GLU A 144 -16.40 -7.05 27.54
C GLU A 144 -15.45 -8.23 27.32
N TYR A 145 -15.33 -8.70 26.07
CA TYR A 145 -14.49 -9.83 25.72
C TYR A 145 -13.01 -9.60 26.03
N ALA A 146 -12.49 -8.38 25.82
CA ALA A 146 -11.13 -8.01 26.21
C ALA A 146 -10.88 -8.08 27.72
N LYS A 147 -11.93 -8.04 28.56
CA LYS A 147 -11.85 -8.23 30.02
C LYS A 147 -12.15 -9.67 30.46
N ALA A 148 -12.85 -10.44 29.63
CA ALA A 148 -13.21 -11.82 29.90
C ALA A 148 -11.96 -12.73 29.95
N LYS A 149 -12.03 -13.75 30.81
CA LYS A 149 -11.04 -14.84 30.85
C LYS A 149 -11.70 -16.10 30.30
N LEU A 150 -11.00 -16.79 29.41
CA LEU A 150 -11.48 -18.05 28.84
C LEU A 150 -11.60 -19.13 29.93
N PRO A 151 -12.52 -20.09 29.78
CA PRO A 151 -12.53 -21.31 30.58
C PRO A 151 -11.23 -22.12 30.36
N PRO A 152 -10.83 -23.00 31.29
CA PRO A 152 -9.64 -23.83 31.11
C PRO A 152 -9.80 -24.76 29.89
N ARG A 153 -8.72 -24.92 29.10
CA ARG A 153 -8.73 -25.78 27.90
C ARG A 153 -9.16 -27.22 28.22
N PRO A 154 -9.93 -27.88 27.33
CA PRO A 154 -10.23 -29.30 27.47
C PRO A 154 -8.95 -30.13 27.36
N LYS A 155 -8.86 -31.21 28.16
CA LYS A 155 -7.69 -32.11 28.16
C LYS A 155 -7.83 -33.31 27.24
N ASN A 156 -9.06 -33.68 26.93
CA ASN A 156 -9.43 -34.81 26.08
C ASN A 156 -10.36 -34.26 24.99
N TYR A 157 -9.99 -34.46 23.72
CA TYR A 157 -10.79 -34.04 22.58
C TYR A 157 -11.58 -35.23 22.04
N VAL A 158 -12.89 -35.06 21.81
CA VAL A 158 -13.73 -36.06 21.13
C VAL A 158 -13.54 -35.92 19.62
N VAL A 159 -13.06 -36.99 18.98
CA VAL A 159 -12.90 -37.03 17.53
C VAL A 159 -14.25 -37.38 16.90
N ARG A 160 -14.90 -36.38 16.31
CA ARG A 160 -16.16 -36.48 15.57
C ARG A 160 -16.26 -35.33 14.56
N SER A 161 -17.00 -35.52 13.47
CA SER A 161 -17.27 -34.47 12.50
C SER A 161 -18.23 -33.39 13.04
N GLY A 162 -18.15 -32.20 12.45
CA GLY A 162 -18.92 -31.03 12.88
C GLY A 162 -18.37 -30.39 14.15
N TRP A 163 -19.16 -29.54 14.82
CA TRP A 163 -18.76 -28.87 16.05
C TRP A 163 -19.03 -29.71 17.30
N THR A 164 -18.08 -29.69 18.23
CA THR A 164 -18.22 -30.19 19.60
C THR A 164 -17.99 -29.05 20.59
N LYS A 165 -18.95 -28.81 21.50
CA LYS A 165 -18.86 -27.85 22.60
C LYS A 165 -18.32 -28.53 23.87
N TYR A 166 -17.43 -27.84 24.57
CA TYR A 166 -16.81 -28.24 25.83
C TYR A 166 -17.04 -27.15 26.88
N ALA A 167 -18.11 -27.29 27.66
CA ALA A 167 -18.45 -26.38 28.76
C ALA A 167 -17.86 -26.85 30.10
N LYS A 168 -17.73 -25.91 31.04
CA LYS A 168 -16.99 -26.15 32.30
C LYS A 168 -17.78 -27.04 33.28
N GLY A 169 -17.48 -28.34 33.25
CA GLY A 169 -18.11 -29.33 34.13
C GLY A 169 -19.32 -30.04 33.50
N GLU A 170 -19.53 -29.83 32.20
CA GLU A 170 -20.48 -30.56 31.36
C GLU A 170 -19.71 -31.58 30.51
N GLU A 171 -20.38 -32.65 30.06
CA GLU A 171 -19.79 -33.58 29.08
C GLU A 171 -19.76 -32.95 27.67
N PRO A 172 -18.82 -33.36 26.77
CA PRO A 172 -18.72 -32.77 25.44
C PRO A 172 -19.96 -33.05 24.57
N GLU A 173 -20.64 -32.00 24.13
CA GLU A 173 -21.89 -32.11 23.35
C GLU A 173 -21.68 -31.73 21.87
N PRO A 174 -22.36 -32.40 20.92
CA PRO A 174 -22.42 -31.92 19.54
C PRO A 174 -23.30 -30.68 19.44
N VAL A 175 -22.89 -29.73 18.59
CA VAL A 175 -23.70 -28.57 18.20
C VAL A 175 -23.60 -28.37 16.69
N ASP A 176 -24.61 -27.76 16.08
CA ASP A 176 -24.55 -27.42 14.64
C ASP A 176 -23.64 -26.22 14.38
N ALA A 177 -23.63 -25.24 15.30
CA ALA A 177 -22.76 -24.07 15.32
C ALA A 177 -22.61 -23.48 16.74
N PRO A 178 -21.59 -22.64 17.01
CA PRO A 178 -21.44 -21.95 18.30
C PRO A 178 -22.53 -20.88 18.52
N ASN A 179 -23.34 -21.00 19.58
CA ASN A 179 -24.42 -20.05 19.88
C ASN A 179 -23.99 -18.88 20.79
N GLU A 180 -22.78 -18.35 20.59
CA GLU A 180 -22.19 -17.29 21.41
C GLU A 180 -22.27 -15.93 20.70
N SER A 181 -22.02 -14.82 21.40
CA SER A 181 -21.92 -13.48 20.78
C SER A 181 -20.49 -12.91 20.80
N MET A 182 -19.56 -13.59 21.47
CA MET A 182 -18.16 -13.22 21.60
C MET A 182 -17.31 -14.50 21.52
N LEU A 183 -16.42 -14.59 20.53
CA LEU A 183 -15.53 -15.74 20.38
C LEU A 183 -14.19 -15.38 19.73
N THR A 184 -13.14 -16.11 20.08
CA THR A 184 -11.88 -16.19 19.32
C THR A 184 -11.94 -17.42 18.42
N PHE A 185 -11.44 -17.33 17.18
CA PHE A 185 -11.51 -18.37 16.14
C PHE A 185 -10.20 -18.48 15.36
N ASP A 186 -9.82 -19.72 15.01
CA ASP A 186 -8.67 -20.06 14.17
C ASP A 186 -8.97 -21.31 13.32
N THR A 187 -8.40 -21.39 12.10
CA THR A 187 -8.59 -22.52 11.17
C THR A 187 -7.27 -23.05 10.60
N GLU A 188 -7.05 -24.36 10.72
CA GLU A 188 -5.90 -25.02 10.08
C GLU A 188 -6.30 -25.82 8.83
N VAL A 189 -5.41 -25.75 7.83
CA VAL A 189 -5.68 -26.10 6.43
C VAL A 189 -4.48 -26.84 5.86
N MET A 190 -4.70 -28.03 5.28
CA MET A 190 -3.70 -28.78 4.53
C MET A 190 -3.45 -28.15 3.16
N TYR A 191 -2.81 -26.97 3.17
CA TYR A 191 -2.76 -25.98 2.07
C TYR A 191 -2.10 -26.47 0.75
N LYS A 192 -1.52 -27.68 0.73
CA LYS A 192 -1.00 -28.34 -0.47
C LYS A 192 -1.99 -29.32 -1.11
N GLU A 193 -2.95 -29.83 -0.33
CA GLU A 193 -4.00 -30.77 -0.78
C GLU A 193 -5.34 -30.07 -1.00
N THR A 194 -5.77 -29.25 -0.04
CA THR A 194 -7.04 -28.49 -0.11
C THR A 194 -6.85 -27.04 0.35
N GLN A 195 -7.82 -26.19 0.01
CA GLN A 195 -7.95 -24.82 0.52
C GLN A 195 -8.99 -24.72 1.65
N PHE A 196 -9.84 -25.73 1.85
CA PHE A 196 -10.90 -25.74 2.85
C PHE A 196 -10.37 -26.11 4.25
N ALA A 197 -11.16 -25.86 5.30
CA ALA A 197 -10.73 -26.15 6.66
C ALA A 197 -10.64 -27.67 6.90
N CYS A 198 -9.55 -28.11 7.54
CA CYS A 198 -9.40 -29.50 7.99
C CYS A 198 -9.87 -29.64 9.45
N MET A 199 -9.53 -28.64 10.28
CA MET A 199 -10.01 -28.46 11.65
C MET A 199 -10.11 -26.97 11.97
N ALA A 200 -10.94 -26.63 12.96
CA ALA A 200 -11.02 -25.27 13.50
C ALA A 200 -11.22 -25.31 15.01
N CYS A 201 -10.76 -24.29 15.71
CA CYS A 201 -10.94 -24.14 17.14
C CYS A 201 -11.56 -22.78 17.46
N ALA A 202 -12.45 -22.73 18.45
CA ALA A 202 -12.97 -21.48 18.98
C ALA A 202 -13.08 -21.52 20.51
N ALA A 203 -13.01 -20.35 21.12
CA ALA A 203 -13.23 -20.16 22.55
C ALA A 203 -14.15 -18.97 22.79
N SER A 204 -15.04 -19.08 23.76
CA SER A 204 -15.89 -18.00 24.26
C SER A 204 -15.63 -17.79 25.77
N PRO A 205 -16.29 -16.81 26.44
CA PRO A 205 -16.23 -16.70 27.90
C PRO A 205 -16.84 -17.90 28.65
N THR A 206 -17.63 -18.75 27.97
CA THR A 206 -18.45 -19.82 28.55
C THR A 206 -17.91 -21.22 28.26
N ALA A 207 -17.42 -21.48 27.05
CA ALA A 207 -17.04 -22.80 26.56
C ALA A 207 -15.92 -22.77 25.51
N TRP A 208 -15.30 -23.94 25.29
CA TRP A 208 -14.46 -24.21 24.12
C TRP A 208 -15.27 -24.93 23.04
N TYR A 209 -14.90 -24.76 21.78
CA TYR A 209 -15.52 -25.40 20.63
C TYR A 209 -14.43 -25.93 19.69
N VAL A 210 -14.61 -27.14 19.18
CA VAL A 210 -13.72 -27.74 18.16
C VAL A 210 -14.56 -28.24 17.01
N TRP A 211 -14.16 -27.90 15.79
CA TRP A 211 -14.74 -28.39 14.54
C TRP A 211 -13.75 -29.30 13.82
N ILE A 212 -14.23 -30.45 13.33
CA ILE A 212 -13.43 -31.36 12.50
C ILE A 212 -14.17 -31.59 11.18
N SER A 213 -13.45 -31.45 10.07
CA SER A 213 -14.01 -31.67 8.73
C SER A 213 -14.42 -33.13 8.54
N PRO A 214 -15.63 -33.44 8.03
CA PRO A 214 -16.02 -34.80 7.64
C PRO A 214 -15.03 -35.44 6.65
N TRP A 215 -14.33 -34.61 5.87
CA TRP A 215 -13.26 -35.07 4.99
C TRP A 215 -12.04 -35.60 5.75
N LEU A 216 -11.63 -34.99 6.87
CA LEU A 216 -10.46 -35.45 7.62
C LEU A 216 -10.70 -36.81 8.29
N LEU A 217 -11.97 -37.14 8.58
CA LEU A 217 -12.38 -38.41 9.21
C LEU A 217 -12.77 -39.51 8.22
N GLU A 218 -12.62 -39.28 6.91
CA GLU A 218 -13.02 -40.20 5.83
C GLU A 218 -14.54 -40.47 5.73
N GLU A 219 -15.36 -39.65 6.38
CA GLU A 219 -16.83 -39.71 6.32
C GLU A 219 -17.38 -39.10 5.02
N SER A 220 -16.58 -38.28 4.33
CA SER A 220 -16.92 -37.62 3.06
C SER A 220 -15.76 -37.72 2.06
N GLU A 221 -16.10 -37.95 0.79
CA GLU A 221 -15.15 -37.96 -0.33
C GLU A 221 -14.77 -36.53 -0.79
N SER A 222 -15.61 -35.53 -0.54
CA SER A 222 -15.32 -34.14 -0.91
C SER A 222 -14.50 -33.45 0.18
N ASP A 223 -13.45 -32.72 -0.22
CA ASP A 223 -12.66 -31.86 0.67
C ASP A 223 -13.37 -30.54 1.02
N ARG A 224 -14.40 -30.18 0.25
CA ARG A 224 -14.97 -28.83 0.19
C ARG A 224 -16.01 -28.61 1.28
N HIS A 225 -15.59 -28.57 2.55
CA HIS A 225 -16.45 -28.22 3.68
C HIS A 225 -16.13 -26.81 4.20
N LEU A 226 -17.18 -26.02 4.46
CA LEU A 226 -17.08 -24.74 5.16
C LEU A 226 -17.51 -24.89 6.61
N VAL A 227 -17.00 -24.01 7.47
CA VAL A 227 -17.28 -24.00 8.91
C VAL A 227 -18.50 -23.10 9.17
N PRO A 228 -19.61 -23.60 9.73
CA PRO A 228 -20.73 -22.76 10.12
C PRO A 228 -20.42 -22.03 11.43
N LEU A 229 -20.76 -20.74 11.53
CA LEU A 229 -20.77 -19.98 12.78
C LEU A 229 -22.17 -19.62 13.30
N GLY A 230 -23.24 -19.97 12.59
CA GLY A 230 -24.61 -19.94 13.12
C GLY A 230 -25.53 -18.94 12.42
N ASP A 231 -26.35 -18.23 13.19
CA ASP A 231 -27.36 -17.31 12.65
C ASP A 231 -26.72 -15.99 12.15
N PRO A 232 -26.71 -15.70 10.84
CA PRO A 232 -26.13 -14.47 10.30
C PRO A 232 -26.92 -13.20 10.67
N ASP A 233 -28.14 -13.29 11.20
CA ASP A 233 -28.90 -12.15 11.73
C ASP A 233 -28.58 -11.83 13.20
N LYS A 234 -27.83 -12.69 13.91
CA LYS A 234 -27.44 -12.46 15.31
C LYS A 234 -26.14 -11.63 15.39
N PRO A 235 -26.13 -10.47 16.09
CA PRO A 235 -24.91 -9.71 16.32
C PRO A 235 -23.84 -10.51 17.07
N MET A 236 -22.66 -10.64 16.47
CA MET A 236 -21.54 -11.44 16.98
C MET A 236 -20.19 -10.79 16.70
N VAL A 237 -19.22 -10.97 17.61
CA VAL A 237 -17.81 -10.56 17.43
C VAL A 237 -16.91 -11.79 17.39
N VAL A 238 -16.14 -11.89 16.31
CA VAL A 238 -15.18 -12.98 16.03
C VAL A 238 -13.77 -12.38 16.00
N VAL A 239 -12.94 -12.76 16.98
CA VAL A 239 -11.54 -12.35 17.10
C VAL A 239 -10.64 -13.39 16.46
N GLY A 240 -9.63 -12.97 15.70
CA GLY A 240 -8.59 -13.87 15.18
C GLY A 240 -7.27 -13.15 14.92
N HIS A 241 -6.29 -13.87 14.39
CA HIS A 241 -5.02 -13.29 13.95
C HIS A 241 -4.83 -13.52 12.45
N ASN A 242 -4.82 -12.43 11.66
CA ASN A 242 -4.94 -12.50 10.20
C ASN A 242 -6.29 -13.14 9.76
N ILE A 243 -7.38 -12.82 10.49
CA ILE A 243 -8.74 -13.40 10.38
C ILE A 243 -9.31 -13.41 8.94
N GLY A 244 -8.82 -12.58 8.02
CA GLY A 244 -9.18 -12.63 6.61
C GLY A 244 -8.80 -13.96 5.93
N TYR A 245 -7.90 -14.75 6.51
CA TYR A 245 -7.61 -16.11 6.08
C TYR A 245 -8.74 -17.07 6.47
N ASP A 246 -9.12 -17.05 7.75
CA ASP A 246 -10.09 -17.94 8.40
C ASP A 246 -11.52 -17.63 7.98
N ARG A 247 -11.85 -16.34 7.86
CA ARG A 247 -13.13 -15.85 7.31
C ARG A 247 -13.46 -16.51 5.97
N ALA A 248 -12.46 -16.67 5.11
CA ALA A 248 -12.61 -17.37 3.84
C ALA A 248 -12.69 -18.91 3.97
N ARG A 249 -13.08 -19.45 5.14
CA ARG A 249 -13.56 -20.82 5.38
C ARG A 249 -14.94 -20.85 6.07
N ILE A 250 -15.52 -19.71 6.42
CA ILE A 250 -16.81 -19.60 7.12
C ILE A 250 -17.96 -19.70 6.10
N ALA A 251 -19.03 -20.43 6.41
CA ALA A 251 -20.13 -20.67 5.48
C ALA A 251 -20.98 -19.42 5.21
N GLU A 252 -21.37 -18.71 6.26
CA GLU A 252 -22.33 -17.60 6.24
C GLU A 252 -21.85 -16.37 5.46
N GLU A 253 -20.53 -16.26 5.24
CA GLU A 253 -19.92 -15.12 4.53
C GLU A 253 -20.05 -15.18 3.00
N TYR A 254 -20.50 -16.33 2.46
CA TYR A 254 -20.70 -16.57 1.02
C TYR A 254 -22.11 -16.22 0.51
N ASP A 255 -22.98 -15.60 1.33
CA ASP A 255 -24.21 -14.92 0.87
C ASP A 255 -23.87 -13.55 0.26
N ILE A 256 -24.75 -13.01 -0.60
CA ILE A 256 -24.76 -11.58 -0.97
C ILE A 256 -25.11 -10.73 0.26
N ARG A 257 -26.10 -11.15 1.05
CA ARG A 257 -26.54 -10.44 2.26
C ARG A 257 -25.39 -10.35 3.26
N GLN A 258 -25.11 -9.16 3.78
CA GLN A 258 -24.05 -8.98 4.78
C GLN A 258 -24.51 -9.58 6.12
N SER A 259 -23.66 -10.39 6.75
CA SER A 259 -23.90 -10.91 8.09
C SER A 259 -23.84 -9.82 9.16
N LYS A 260 -24.42 -10.10 10.33
CA LYS A 260 -24.19 -9.36 11.58
C LYS A 260 -23.01 -9.92 12.38
N THR A 261 -22.04 -10.54 11.70
CA THR A 261 -20.76 -10.95 12.28
C THR A 261 -19.71 -9.85 12.07
N PHE A 262 -18.95 -9.52 13.11
CA PHE A 262 -17.79 -8.62 13.01
C PHE A 262 -16.48 -9.38 13.22
N PHE A 263 -15.68 -9.48 12.15
CA PHE A 263 -14.34 -10.05 12.18
C PHE A 263 -13.29 -9.02 12.60
N MET A 264 -12.70 -9.24 13.77
CA MET A 264 -11.74 -8.33 14.39
C MET A 264 -10.33 -8.94 14.38
N ASP A 265 -9.47 -8.34 13.57
CA ASP A 265 -8.12 -8.83 13.30
C ASP A 265 -7.08 -8.27 14.29
N THR A 266 -6.56 -9.11 15.18
CA THR A 266 -5.47 -8.73 16.11
C THR A 266 -4.19 -8.27 15.39
N MET A 267 -3.94 -8.73 14.16
CA MET A 267 -2.80 -8.31 13.34
C MET A 267 -2.95 -6.83 12.92
N SER A 268 -4.12 -6.44 12.41
CA SER A 268 -4.47 -5.05 12.08
C SER A 268 -4.43 -4.13 13.30
N LEU A 269 -5.00 -4.54 14.44
CA LEU A 269 -4.96 -3.76 15.68
C LEU A 269 -3.51 -3.55 16.15
N HIS A 270 -2.67 -4.59 16.09
CA HIS A 270 -1.24 -4.49 16.40
C HIS A 270 -0.52 -3.53 15.44
N VAL A 271 -0.76 -3.61 14.13
CA VAL A 271 -0.07 -2.76 13.14
C VAL A 271 -0.42 -1.29 13.33
N ALA A 272 -1.66 -0.96 13.70
CA ALA A 272 -2.08 0.39 14.00
C ALA A 272 -1.36 0.98 15.24
N ALA A 273 -1.25 0.21 16.33
CA ALA A 273 -0.66 0.68 17.59
C ALA A 273 0.87 0.59 17.66
N ASN A 274 1.45 -0.47 17.09
CA ASN A 274 2.86 -0.87 17.27
C ASN A 274 3.58 -1.26 15.96
N GLY A 275 2.96 -1.19 14.78
CA GLY A 275 3.60 -1.56 13.53
C GLY A 275 4.82 -0.70 13.15
N MET A 276 5.75 -1.27 12.38
CA MET A 276 6.96 -0.60 11.86
C MET A 276 6.83 -0.18 10.39
N CYS A 277 7.50 0.90 9.99
CA CYS A 277 7.56 1.31 8.59
C CYS A 277 8.51 0.44 7.74
N SER A 278 8.36 0.50 6.42
CA SER A 278 9.20 -0.26 5.48
C SER A 278 10.69 0.07 5.56
N ARG A 279 11.06 1.29 5.97
CA ARG A 279 12.46 1.71 6.19
C ARG A 279 13.05 1.20 7.51
N GLN A 280 12.21 0.91 8.51
CA GLN A 280 12.62 0.36 9.81
C GLN A 280 12.87 -1.16 9.76
N ARG A 281 12.14 -1.89 8.90
CA ARG A 281 12.23 -3.36 8.78
C ARG A 281 13.65 -3.92 8.64
N PRO A 282 14.57 -3.37 7.80
CA PRO A 282 15.94 -3.89 7.70
C PRO A 282 16.75 -3.73 8.99
N THR A 283 16.62 -2.59 9.68
CA THR A 283 17.28 -2.31 10.96
C THR A 283 16.77 -3.24 12.06
N TRP A 284 15.44 -3.40 12.17
CA TRP A 284 14.83 -4.33 13.12
C TRP A 284 15.27 -5.79 12.87
N MET A 285 15.30 -6.23 11.60
CA MET A 285 15.78 -7.57 11.25
C MET A 285 17.28 -7.78 11.53
N ARG A 286 18.10 -6.71 11.54
CA ARG A 286 19.51 -6.77 11.98
C ARG A 286 19.59 -6.92 13.49
N HIS A 287 18.86 -6.12 14.27
CA HIS A 287 18.82 -6.24 15.73
C HIS A 287 18.22 -7.58 16.19
N ARG A 288 17.15 -8.09 15.56
CA ARG A 288 16.58 -9.39 15.93
C ARG A 288 17.59 -10.52 15.74
N LYS A 289 18.32 -10.54 14.62
CA LYS A 289 19.43 -11.49 14.40
C LYS A 289 20.59 -11.32 15.38
N GLN A 290 20.84 -10.09 15.85
CA GLN A 290 21.85 -9.83 16.87
C GLN A 290 21.40 -10.32 18.25
N ARG A 291 20.10 -10.22 18.58
CA ARG A 291 19.49 -10.81 19.79
C ARG A 291 19.47 -12.33 19.73
N GLU A 292 18.92 -12.93 18.66
CA GLU A 292 18.99 -14.38 18.39
C GLU A 292 20.41 -14.93 18.59
N LEU A 293 21.44 -14.20 18.15
CA LEU A 293 22.84 -14.58 18.33
C LEU A 293 23.39 -14.36 19.75
N ARG A 294 22.95 -13.33 20.48
CA ARG A 294 23.27 -13.15 21.92
C ARG A 294 22.63 -14.26 22.75
N ASP A 295 21.33 -14.52 22.57
CA ASP A 295 20.58 -15.60 23.21
C ASP A 295 21.27 -16.96 23.00
N LEU A 296 21.76 -17.26 21.77
CA LEU A 296 22.52 -18.48 21.47
C LEU A 296 23.88 -18.58 22.17
N ILE A 297 24.57 -17.45 22.36
CA ILE A 297 25.85 -17.39 23.09
C ILE A 297 25.59 -17.57 24.60
N GLU A 298 24.56 -16.94 25.14
CA GLU A 298 24.17 -17.04 26.56
C GLU A 298 23.59 -18.42 26.91
N ALA A 299 22.92 -19.09 25.97
CA ALA A 299 22.47 -20.48 26.10
C ALA A 299 23.61 -21.52 26.10
N GLY A 300 24.86 -21.11 25.83
CA GLY A 300 26.05 -21.94 26.02
C GLY A 300 26.31 -23.01 24.95
N ASP A 301 25.68 -22.92 23.76
CA ASP A 301 25.89 -23.89 22.68
C ASP A 301 27.25 -23.64 21.99
N GLY A 302 28.29 -24.30 22.51
CA GLY A 302 29.72 -23.99 22.34
C GLY A 302 30.34 -24.22 20.95
N LYS A 303 29.68 -23.76 19.88
CA LYS A 303 30.19 -23.75 18.50
C LYS A 303 30.42 -22.34 17.94
N VAL A 304 30.05 -21.29 18.68
CA VAL A 304 30.17 -19.90 18.25
C VAL A 304 31.46 -19.28 18.79
N ASP A 305 32.40 -18.97 17.90
CA ASP A 305 33.62 -18.24 18.24
C ASP A 305 33.28 -16.77 18.54
N VAL A 306 33.32 -16.42 19.83
CA VAL A 306 32.98 -15.09 20.35
C VAL A 306 34.00 -14.04 19.91
N ASP A 307 35.29 -14.38 19.85
CA ASP A 307 36.35 -13.46 19.43
C ASP A 307 36.22 -13.12 17.94
N ALA A 308 35.87 -14.10 17.10
CA ALA A 308 35.60 -13.86 15.67
C ALA A 308 34.39 -12.93 15.44
N LEU A 309 33.38 -12.97 16.30
CA LEU A 309 32.21 -12.07 16.22
C LEU A 309 32.53 -10.64 16.67
N VAL A 310 33.37 -10.47 17.70
CA VAL A 310 33.86 -9.15 18.13
C VAL A 310 34.78 -8.55 17.08
N GLN A 311 35.77 -9.30 16.58
CA GLN A 311 36.73 -8.84 15.57
C GLN A 311 36.09 -8.49 14.22
N SER A 312 34.99 -9.17 13.84
CA SER A 312 34.25 -8.87 12.60
C SER A 312 33.32 -7.65 12.69
N GLY A 313 33.33 -6.90 13.81
CA GLY A 313 32.54 -5.68 13.99
C GLY A 313 31.03 -5.91 14.10
N LYS A 314 30.57 -7.16 14.23
CA LYS A 314 29.13 -7.51 14.34
C LYS A 314 28.56 -7.27 15.74
N LEU A 315 29.45 -7.06 16.72
CA LEU A 315 29.13 -6.67 18.10
C LEU A 315 29.49 -5.21 18.37
N THR A 316 29.36 -4.32 17.38
CA THR A 316 29.22 -2.89 17.66
C THR A 316 28.02 -2.65 18.57
N ILE A 317 28.24 -1.91 19.65
CA ILE A 317 27.18 -1.23 20.38
C ILE A 317 26.84 0.03 19.57
N GLU A 318 26.19 -0.17 18.43
CA GLU A 318 25.41 0.89 17.80
C GLU A 318 24.29 1.26 18.77
N GLU A 319 24.03 2.56 18.94
CA GLU A 319 23.04 3.08 19.89
C GLU A 319 21.72 2.34 19.70
N GLU A 320 21.21 1.65 20.72
CA GLU A 320 20.01 0.83 20.60
C GLU A 320 18.83 1.75 20.23
N GLU A 321 18.43 1.71 18.94
CA GLU A 321 17.42 2.62 18.40
C GLU A 321 16.10 2.39 19.16
N LEU A 322 15.74 3.33 20.05
CA LEU A 322 14.74 3.16 21.13
C LEU A 322 13.32 2.76 20.69
N TRP A 323 13.03 2.77 19.38
CA TRP A 323 11.78 2.28 18.78
C TRP A 323 11.80 0.77 18.48
N VAL A 324 12.96 0.11 18.44
CA VAL A 324 13.09 -1.33 18.14
C VAL A 324 12.33 -2.16 19.18
N ASP A 325 12.40 -1.77 20.46
CA ASP A 325 11.64 -2.33 21.58
C ASP A 325 10.20 -1.78 21.71
N ARG A 326 9.68 -1.16 20.64
CA ARG A 326 8.31 -0.64 20.55
C ARG A 326 7.54 -1.19 19.35
N SER A 327 8.12 -2.14 18.61
CA SER A 327 7.53 -2.77 17.43
C SER A 327 7.97 -4.22 17.25
N SER A 328 7.11 -5.05 16.67
CA SER A 328 7.45 -6.40 16.21
C SER A 328 7.07 -6.61 14.74
N VAL A 329 7.52 -7.73 14.16
CA VAL A 329 6.93 -8.23 12.92
C VAL A 329 5.50 -8.71 13.19
N ASN A 330 4.67 -8.66 12.15
CA ASN A 330 3.23 -8.89 12.23
C ASN A 330 2.79 -10.37 12.45
N SER A 331 3.67 -11.32 12.79
CA SER A 331 3.27 -12.74 12.95
C SER A 331 2.91 -13.06 14.40
N LEU A 332 1.92 -13.94 14.64
CA LEU A 332 1.41 -14.22 15.98
C LEU A 332 2.51 -14.55 17.00
N ARG A 333 3.52 -15.35 16.62
CA ARG A 333 4.73 -15.58 17.43
C ARG A 333 5.43 -14.28 17.83
N ASP A 334 5.73 -13.41 16.87
CA ASP A 334 6.46 -12.15 17.12
C ASP A 334 5.61 -11.18 17.95
N VAL A 335 4.28 -11.16 17.74
CA VAL A 335 3.31 -10.30 18.43
C VAL A 335 3.04 -10.78 19.86
N ALA A 336 2.90 -12.09 20.09
CA ALA A 336 2.72 -12.69 21.41
C ALA A 336 4.01 -12.62 22.25
N GLN A 337 5.18 -12.80 21.63
CA GLN A 337 6.47 -12.52 22.28
C GLN A 337 6.61 -11.03 22.65
N PHE A 338 6.09 -10.11 21.83
CA PHE A 338 6.21 -8.67 22.09
C PHE A 338 5.22 -8.14 23.15
N HIS A 339 3.97 -8.60 23.15
CA HIS A 339 2.91 -8.11 24.05
C HIS A 339 2.69 -8.97 25.31
N CYS A 340 3.05 -10.26 25.27
CA CYS A 340 2.74 -11.23 26.33
C CYS A 340 3.97 -11.99 26.85
N ASP A 341 5.16 -11.82 26.26
CA ASP A 341 6.40 -12.58 26.53
C ASP A 341 6.27 -14.11 26.29
N ILE A 342 5.41 -14.52 25.33
CA ILE A 342 5.14 -15.94 25.06
C ILE A 342 5.94 -16.44 23.84
N LYS A 343 6.77 -17.47 24.07
CA LYS A 343 7.54 -18.17 23.02
C LYS A 343 6.75 -19.31 22.39
N LEU A 344 6.01 -19.01 21.32
CA LEU A 344 5.31 -19.99 20.48
C LEU A 344 6.28 -20.86 19.66
N ASP A 345 6.18 -22.19 19.76
CA ASP A 345 6.82 -23.09 18.79
C ASP A 345 6.03 -23.13 17.46
N LYS A 346 6.64 -23.66 16.38
CA LYS A 346 6.04 -23.82 15.05
C LYS A 346 6.09 -25.26 14.52
N SER A 347 6.81 -26.17 15.18
CA SER A 347 7.03 -27.55 14.71
C SER A 347 5.74 -28.29 14.33
N ALA A 348 4.68 -28.14 15.13
CA ALA A 348 3.38 -28.75 14.87
C ALA A 348 2.67 -28.21 13.62
N ARG A 349 2.89 -26.94 13.27
CA ARG A 349 2.25 -26.29 12.11
C ARG A 349 2.78 -26.83 10.78
N ASP A 350 4.08 -27.12 10.73
CA ASP A 350 4.73 -27.60 9.51
C ASP A 350 4.15 -28.97 9.07
N TYR A 351 3.56 -29.75 10.00
CA TYR A 351 2.85 -30.99 9.68
C TYR A 351 1.68 -30.81 8.70
N PHE A 352 0.90 -29.72 8.77
CA PHE A 352 -0.16 -29.43 7.78
C PHE A 352 0.38 -29.16 6.36
N GLY A 353 1.68 -28.93 6.24
CA GLY A 353 2.38 -28.85 4.96
C GLY A 353 3.15 -30.11 4.57
N GLU A 354 3.47 -31.03 5.50
CA GLU A 354 4.37 -32.16 5.24
C GLU A 354 3.71 -33.54 5.33
N LEU A 355 2.63 -33.69 6.09
CA LEU A 355 1.88 -34.94 6.25
C LEU A 355 0.68 -35.00 5.30
N ASP A 356 0.26 -36.22 4.99
CA ASP A 356 -0.98 -36.52 4.29
C ASP A 356 -2.18 -36.63 5.26
N ARG A 357 -3.37 -36.84 4.70
CA ARG A 357 -4.65 -37.00 5.43
C ARG A 357 -4.55 -38.04 6.56
N ALA A 358 -3.80 -39.12 6.35
CA ALA A 358 -3.58 -40.17 7.34
C ALA A 358 -2.64 -39.72 8.47
N GLY A 359 -1.49 -39.13 8.15
CA GLY A 359 -0.54 -38.62 9.14
C GLY A 359 -1.10 -37.50 10.03
N ILE A 360 -2.00 -36.65 9.49
CA ILE A 360 -2.74 -35.65 10.27
C ILE A 360 -3.75 -36.32 11.22
N ARG A 361 -4.46 -37.35 10.76
CA ARG A 361 -5.41 -38.12 11.58
C ARG A 361 -4.74 -38.86 12.74
N ASP A 362 -3.59 -39.48 12.51
CA ASP A 362 -2.81 -40.17 13.55
C ASP A 362 -2.31 -39.20 14.65
N LYS A 363 -2.10 -37.92 14.29
CA LYS A 363 -1.69 -36.84 15.19
C LYS A 363 -2.83 -35.94 15.69
N ILE A 364 -4.10 -36.29 15.44
CA ILE A 364 -5.22 -35.34 15.61
C ILE A 364 -5.32 -34.72 17.01
N HIS A 365 -5.04 -35.47 18.09
CA HIS A 365 -5.06 -34.93 19.45
C HIS A 365 -3.91 -33.95 19.76
N GLU A 366 -2.75 -34.11 19.13
CA GLU A 366 -1.60 -33.20 19.24
C GLU A 366 -1.88 -31.89 18.51
N LEU A 367 -2.46 -31.99 17.31
CA LEU A 367 -2.82 -30.85 16.47
C LEU A 367 -4.00 -30.05 17.05
N LEU A 368 -5.00 -30.71 17.63
CA LEU A 368 -6.12 -30.02 18.29
C LEU A 368 -5.68 -29.24 19.54
N ASP A 369 -4.72 -29.73 20.32
CA ASP A 369 -4.20 -28.94 21.44
C ASP A 369 -3.34 -27.76 20.97
N TYR A 370 -2.58 -27.92 19.88
CA TYR A 370 -1.89 -26.80 19.22
C TYR A 370 -2.88 -25.71 18.75
N CYS A 371 -3.99 -26.07 18.09
CA CYS A 371 -5.02 -25.11 17.70
C CYS A 371 -5.65 -24.42 18.91
N ALA A 372 -5.93 -25.16 20.00
CA ALA A 372 -6.45 -24.56 21.23
C ALA A 372 -5.45 -23.62 21.92
N VAL A 373 -4.14 -23.90 21.82
CA VAL A 373 -3.06 -23.00 22.29
C VAL A 373 -3.00 -21.71 21.47
N ASP A 374 -3.09 -21.78 20.14
CA ASP A 374 -3.01 -20.57 19.29
C ASP A 374 -4.27 -19.68 19.44
N VAL A 375 -5.45 -20.27 19.69
CA VAL A 375 -6.67 -19.55 20.10
C VAL A 375 -6.52 -18.91 21.50
N GLU A 376 -5.97 -19.65 22.48
CA GLU A 376 -5.70 -19.12 23.83
C GLU A 376 -4.74 -17.91 23.79
N ILE A 377 -3.68 -18.00 22.98
CA ILE A 377 -2.68 -16.93 22.83
C ILE A 377 -3.22 -15.77 22.00
N THR A 378 -4.02 -16.03 20.95
CA THR A 378 -4.71 -14.98 20.19
C THR A 378 -5.65 -14.16 21.07
N HIS A 379 -6.35 -14.80 22.02
CA HIS A 379 -7.13 -14.07 23.03
C HIS A 379 -6.24 -13.21 23.93
N GLN A 380 -5.16 -13.77 24.49
CA GLN A 380 -4.25 -13.01 25.36
C GLN A 380 -3.62 -11.79 24.65
N VAL A 381 -3.25 -11.94 23.37
CA VAL A 381 -2.82 -10.83 22.50
C VAL A 381 -3.94 -9.82 22.31
N TYR A 382 -5.17 -10.26 22.05
CA TYR A 382 -6.34 -9.39 21.90
C TYR A 382 -6.61 -8.54 23.17
N GLN A 383 -6.52 -9.14 24.36
CA GLN A 383 -6.72 -8.43 25.64
C GLN A 383 -5.74 -7.26 25.83
N THR A 384 -4.49 -7.41 25.38
CA THR A 384 -3.47 -6.34 25.44
C THR A 384 -3.60 -5.34 24.30
N VAL A 385 -3.86 -5.81 23.07
CA VAL A 385 -3.78 -4.98 21.85
C VAL A 385 -5.04 -4.16 21.63
N PHE A 386 -6.24 -4.64 21.98
CA PHE A 386 -7.48 -3.91 21.75
C PHE A 386 -7.58 -2.58 22.53
N PRO A 387 -7.22 -2.51 23.83
CA PRO A 387 -7.12 -1.22 24.53
C PRO A 387 -6.11 -0.27 23.88
N LEU A 388 -4.94 -0.75 23.46
CA LEU A 388 -3.91 0.05 22.78
C LEU A 388 -4.39 0.60 21.44
N TYR A 389 -5.23 -0.15 20.73
CA TYR A 389 -5.91 0.32 19.53
C TYR A 389 -6.92 1.43 19.84
N LEU A 390 -7.76 1.30 20.86
CA LEU A 390 -8.74 2.35 21.25
C LEU A 390 -8.04 3.65 21.69
N ASP A 391 -6.95 3.54 22.46
CA ASP A 391 -6.07 4.66 22.80
C ASP A 391 -5.47 5.35 21.57
N THR A 392 -5.27 4.60 20.47
CA THR A 392 -4.66 5.07 19.23
C THR A 392 -5.68 5.61 18.25
N CYS A 393 -6.86 5.00 18.12
CA CYS A 393 -7.96 5.40 17.25
C CYS A 393 -9.23 5.69 18.10
N PRO A 394 -9.30 6.83 18.80
CA PRO A 394 -10.33 7.08 19.81
C PRO A 394 -11.74 7.38 19.26
N HIS A 395 -11.87 7.66 17.96
CA HIS A 395 -13.16 8.00 17.37
C HIS A 395 -13.92 6.74 16.87
N PRO A 396 -15.20 6.54 17.24
CA PRO A 396 -15.93 5.28 17.00
C PRO A 396 -16.04 4.90 15.52
N VAL A 397 -16.09 5.87 14.61
CA VAL A 397 -16.04 5.66 13.15
C VAL A 397 -14.84 4.79 12.71
N SER A 398 -13.66 4.94 13.34
CA SER A 398 -12.48 4.13 12.99
C SER A 398 -12.60 2.66 13.38
N PHE A 399 -13.47 2.32 14.34
CA PHE A 399 -13.81 0.95 14.72
C PHE A 399 -14.98 0.44 13.87
N ALA A 400 -16.04 1.24 13.72
CA ALA A 400 -17.23 0.90 12.94
C ALA A 400 -16.91 0.53 11.47
N ALA A 401 -16.02 1.28 10.81
CA ALA A 401 -15.65 1.02 9.42
C ALA A 401 -14.93 -0.33 9.21
N LEU A 402 -14.22 -0.83 10.23
CA LEU A 402 -13.52 -2.13 10.16
C LEU A 402 -14.49 -3.29 9.91
N ARG A 403 -15.74 -3.20 10.41
CA ARG A 403 -16.77 -4.23 10.17
C ARG A 403 -17.02 -4.47 8.69
N PHE A 404 -17.03 -3.40 7.89
CA PHE A 404 -17.29 -3.50 6.45
C PHE A 404 -16.04 -3.95 5.70
N ILE A 405 -14.88 -3.34 5.97
CA ILE A 405 -13.60 -3.64 5.31
C ILE A 405 -13.17 -5.10 5.54
N ALA A 406 -13.46 -5.68 6.71
CA ALA A 406 -13.21 -7.11 6.95
C ALA A 406 -14.20 -8.06 6.23
N SER A 407 -15.36 -7.55 5.79
CA SER A 407 -16.50 -8.33 5.25
C SER A 407 -16.68 -8.25 3.72
N GLU A 408 -15.69 -7.70 3.00
CA GLU A 408 -15.67 -7.54 1.54
C GLU A 408 -15.92 -8.86 0.78
N ILE A 409 -16.50 -8.78 -0.42
CA ILE A 409 -16.97 -9.91 -1.22
C ILE A 409 -16.91 -9.62 -2.72
N LEU A 410 -16.42 -10.58 -3.50
CA LEU A 410 -16.29 -10.47 -4.96
C LEU A 410 -17.09 -11.57 -5.67
N PRO A 411 -18.24 -11.25 -6.31
CA PRO A 411 -19.00 -12.22 -7.09
C PRO A 411 -18.33 -12.54 -8.44
N ILE A 412 -18.43 -13.80 -8.86
CA ILE A 412 -17.91 -14.35 -10.11
C ILE A 412 -18.96 -15.24 -10.78
N ASP A 413 -18.80 -15.50 -12.08
CA ASP A 413 -19.51 -16.55 -12.81
C ASP A 413 -18.55 -17.67 -13.23
N GLU A 414 -19.09 -18.71 -13.87
CA GLU A 414 -18.30 -19.85 -14.35
C GLU A 414 -17.15 -19.46 -15.31
N SER A 415 -17.22 -18.28 -15.96
CA SER A 415 -16.13 -17.81 -16.84
C SER A 415 -14.86 -17.41 -16.08
N TRP A 416 -14.85 -17.43 -14.75
CA TRP A 416 -13.61 -17.42 -13.97
C TRP A 416 -12.72 -18.64 -14.31
N LYS A 417 -13.33 -19.82 -14.52
CA LYS A 417 -12.62 -21.05 -14.90
C LYS A 417 -12.06 -20.93 -16.32
N ASP A 418 -12.84 -20.34 -17.24
CA ASP A 418 -12.41 -20.04 -18.61
C ASP A 418 -11.26 -19.02 -18.62
N TYR A 419 -11.33 -17.96 -17.82
CA TYR A 419 -10.28 -16.95 -17.67
C TYR A 419 -8.95 -17.57 -17.23
N LEU A 420 -8.95 -18.40 -16.18
CA LEU A 420 -7.74 -19.08 -15.71
C LEU A 420 -7.15 -19.99 -16.81
N SER A 421 -8.01 -20.75 -17.50
CA SER A 421 -7.62 -21.62 -18.62
C SER A 421 -7.02 -20.84 -19.79
N ASN A 422 -7.68 -19.76 -20.21
CA ASN A 422 -7.28 -18.94 -21.35
C ASN A 422 -6.02 -18.12 -21.06
N ALA A 423 -5.89 -17.49 -19.89
CA ALA A 423 -4.71 -16.72 -19.52
C ALA A 423 -3.45 -17.61 -19.40
N GLU A 424 -3.59 -18.78 -18.77
CA GLU A 424 -2.51 -19.77 -18.68
C GLU A 424 -2.20 -20.44 -20.03
N GLY A 425 -3.22 -20.70 -20.85
CA GLY A 425 -3.09 -21.26 -22.20
C GLY A 425 -2.35 -20.31 -23.15
N THR A 426 -2.78 -19.05 -23.21
CA THR A 426 -2.10 -17.98 -23.96
C THR A 426 -0.67 -17.78 -23.46
N TYR A 427 -0.44 -17.75 -22.15
CA TYR A 427 0.91 -17.67 -21.60
C TYR A 427 1.80 -18.86 -22.04
N LYS A 428 1.31 -20.10 -21.94
CA LYS A 428 2.03 -21.30 -22.39
C LYS A 428 2.32 -21.25 -23.88
N ALA A 429 1.33 -20.99 -24.72
CA ALA A 429 1.49 -20.92 -26.18
C ALA A 429 2.50 -19.84 -26.61
N MET A 430 2.44 -18.65 -26.01
CA MET A 430 3.43 -17.58 -26.26
C MET A 430 4.83 -17.97 -25.77
N SER A 431 4.94 -18.63 -24.61
CA SER A 431 6.22 -19.03 -24.03
C SER A 431 6.88 -20.16 -24.83
N GLU A 432 6.09 -21.15 -25.25
CA GLU A 432 6.56 -22.25 -26.08
C GLU A 432 6.94 -21.76 -27.49
N GLY A 433 6.17 -20.84 -28.10
CA GLY A 433 6.51 -20.24 -29.38
C GLY A 433 7.86 -19.50 -29.36
N VAL A 434 8.16 -18.78 -28.26
CA VAL A 434 9.49 -18.16 -28.07
C VAL A 434 10.57 -19.22 -27.81
N LEU A 435 10.30 -20.24 -27.00
CA LEU A 435 11.23 -21.35 -26.74
C LEU A 435 11.60 -22.09 -28.04
N GLN A 436 10.63 -22.54 -28.82
CA GLN A 436 10.86 -23.25 -30.09
C GLN A 436 11.70 -22.42 -31.08
N ARG A 437 11.51 -21.09 -31.13
CA ARG A 437 12.33 -20.20 -31.97
C ARG A 437 13.75 -20.04 -31.44
N LEU A 438 13.93 -19.88 -30.13
CA LEU A 438 15.25 -19.82 -29.50
C LEU A 438 16.02 -21.15 -29.65
N VAL A 439 15.32 -22.29 -29.57
CA VAL A 439 15.88 -23.63 -29.84
C VAL A 439 16.35 -23.73 -31.29
N LYS A 440 15.54 -23.33 -32.28
CA LYS A 440 15.97 -23.29 -33.69
C LYS A 440 17.18 -22.40 -33.95
N LEU A 441 17.30 -21.28 -33.22
CA LEU A 441 18.50 -20.43 -33.27
C LEU A 441 19.72 -21.09 -32.58
N ALA A 442 19.53 -21.82 -31.48
CA ALA A 442 20.57 -22.60 -30.84
C ALA A 442 21.05 -23.78 -31.70
N GLU A 443 20.13 -24.47 -32.38
CA GLU A 443 20.42 -25.53 -33.36
C GLU A 443 21.18 -24.98 -34.57
N LYS A 444 20.77 -23.83 -35.10
CA LYS A 444 21.51 -23.14 -36.18
C LYS A 444 22.89 -22.68 -35.72
N ALA A 445 23.02 -22.14 -34.51
CA ALA A 445 24.35 -21.84 -33.95
C ALA A 445 25.20 -23.12 -33.87
N LEU A 446 24.64 -24.20 -33.33
CA LEU A 446 25.31 -25.50 -33.18
C LEU A 446 25.74 -26.13 -34.52
N SER A 447 25.07 -25.85 -35.65
CA SER A 447 25.55 -26.33 -36.96
C SER A 447 26.90 -25.74 -37.40
N HIS A 448 27.36 -24.64 -36.80
CA HIS A 448 28.72 -24.10 -37.03
C HIS A 448 29.80 -24.78 -36.18
N LYS A 449 29.46 -25.74 -35.30
CA LYS A 449 30.38 -26.42 -34.37
C LYS A 449 31.66 -26.93 -35.05
N ASP A 450 31.53 -27.52 -36.23
CA ASP A 450 32.63 -28.15 -36.98
C ASP A 450 33.40 -27.16 -37.88
N SER A 451 33.06 -25.86 -37.84
CA SER A 451 33.64 -24.78 -38.66
C SER A 451 34.23 -23.64 -37.79
N PRO A 452 35.45 -23.79 -37.23
CA PRO A 452 36.06 -22.77 -36.37
C PRO A 452 36.13 -21.36 -36.99
N GLU A 453 36.48 -21.28 -38.27
CA GLU A 453 36.58 -20.01 -39.01
C GLU A 453 35.25 -19.24 -39.06
N GLU A 454 34.10 -19.93 -38.95
CA GLU A 454 32.78 -19.28 -38.97
C GLU A 454 32.37 -18.75 -37.59
N TYR A 455 32.60 -19.51 -36.51
CA TYR A 455 32.22 -19.06 -35.16
C TYR A 455 33.22 -18.10 -34.52
N GLU A 456 34.50 -18.11 -34.89
CA GLU A 456 35.51 -17.20 -34.32
C GLU A 456 35.46 -15.80 -34.95
N ASN A 457 35.13 -15.70 -36.25
CA ASN A 457 34.97 -14.41 -36.93
C ASN A 457 33.62 -13.72 -36.65
N ASP A 458 32.59 -14.46 -36.22
CA ASP A 458 31.28 -13.88 -35.90
C ASP A 458 31.31 -13.12 -34.55
N PRO A 459 30.93 -11.82 -34.50
CA PRO A 459 31.00 -11.01 -33.27
C PRO A 459 30.14 -11.49 -32.09
N TRP A 460 29.16 -12.37 -32.34
CA TRP A 460 28.29 -12.96 -31.33
C TRP A 460 28.71 -14.39 -31.00
N LEU A 461 28.88 -15.27 -31.99
CA LEU A 461 29.18 -16.69 -31.74
C LEU A 461 30.54 -16.89 -31.05
N SER A 462 31.52 -16.01 -31.29
CA SER A 462 32.86 -16.02 -30.66
C SER A 462 32.86 -15.80 -29.14
N GLN A 463 31.71 -15.39 -28.58
CA GLN A 463 31.48 -15.22 -27.13
C GLN A 463 30.97 -16.50 -26.44
N LEU A 464 30.62 -17.55 -27.18
CA LEU A 464 30.14 -18.82 -26.62
C LEU A 464 31.31 -19.75 -26.26
N ASP A 465 31.15 -20.57 -25.22
CA ASP A 465 32.14 -21.61 -24.87
C ASP A 465 32.01 -22.84 -25.79
N TRP A 466 32.71 -22.79 -26.92
CA TRP A 466 32.84 -23.87 -27.89
C TRP A 466 33.74 -25.03 -27.43
N SER A 467 34.35 -24.96 -26.24
CA SER A 467 35.23 -26.01 -25.75
C SER A 467 34.47 -27.27 -25.28
N GLY A 468 35.23 -28.31 -24.90
CA GLY A 468 34.68 -29.53 -24.30
C GLY A 468 33.98 -30.48 -25.28
N GLN A 469 34.13 -30.32 -26.60
CA GLN A 469 33.49 -31.16 -27.62
C GLN A 469 33.97 -32.62 -27.62
N GLU A 470 35.10 -32.91 -26.97
CA GLU A 470 35.70 -34.25 -26.89
C GLU A 470 34.73 -35.33 -26.37
N ILE A 471 34.70 -36.47 -27.08
CA ILE A 471 34.04 -37.69 -26.60
C ILE A 471 35.05 -38.48 -25.77
N LYS A 472 34.78 -38.71 -24.48
CA LYS A 472 35.67 -39.49 -23.62
C LYS A 472 35.41 -40.98 -23.82
N TYR A 473 36.46 -41.74 -24.10
CA TYR A 473 36.40 -43.18 -24.28
C TYR A 473 36.98 -43.92 -23.07
N THR A 474 36.46 -45.13 -22.82
CA THR A 474 37.03 -46.08 -21.87
C THR A 474 38.35 -46.63 -22.41
N LYS A 475 39.28 -46.97 -21.52
CA LYS A 475 40.55 -47.60 -21.94
C LYS A 475 40.26 -48.95 -22.59
N ALA A 476 40.62 -49.09 -23.87
CA ALA A 476 40.44 -50.33 -24.62
C ALA A 476 41.14 -51.50 -23.90
N LYS A 477 40.44 -52.63 -23.81
CA LYS A 477 41.05 -53.91 -23.46
C LYS A 477 41.62 -54.56 -24.72
N LYS A 478 42.56 -55.49 -24.56
CA LYS A 478 43.22 -56.17 -25.68
C LYS A 478 42.16 -56.91 -26.52
N ASN A 479 42.05 -56.55 -27.79
CA ASN A 479 41.05 -57.01 -28.76
C ASN A 479 39.59 -56.52 -28.53
N GLU A 480 39.37 -55.40 -27.82
CA GLU A 480 38.08 -54.68 -27.83
C GLU A 480 38.25 -53.23 -28.30
N GLU A 481 37.31 -52.75 -29.13
CA GLU A 481 37.27 -51.33 -29.50
C GLU A 481 36.94 -50.43 -28.29
N PRO A 482 37.53 -49.21 -28.20
CA PRO A 482 37.31 -48.31 -27.08
C PRO A 482 35.85 -47.83 -27.07
N ARG A 483 35.10 -48.22 -26.04
CA ARG A 483 33.68 -47.85 -25.88
C ARG A 483 33.56 -46.46 -25.21
N PRO A 484 32.62 -45.58 -25.58
CA PRO A 484 32.46 -44.28 -24.92
C PRO A 484 32.12 -44.44 -23.43
N VAL A 485 32.61 -43.54 -22.57
CA VAL A 485 32.33 -43.57 -21.13
C VAL A 485 30.83 -43.39 -20.89
N ALA A 486 30.22 -44.30 -20.12
CA ALA A 486 28.79 -44.30 -19.84
C ALA A 486 28.35 -43.03 -19.07
N ARG A 487 27.10 -42.62 -19.27
CA ARG A 487 26.45 -41.45 -18.62
C ARG A 487 27.11 -40.09 -18.92
N GLN A 488 27.93 -39.97 -19.97
CA GLN A 488 28.38 -38.66 -20.46
C GLN A 488 27.20 -37.76 -20.84
N LYS A 489 27.23 -36.51 -20.36
CA LYS A 489 26.25 -35.47 -20.69
C LYS A 489 26.53 -34.94 -22.10
N MET A 490 25.72 -35.36 -23.08
CA MET A 490 25.78 -34.94 -24.49
C MET A 490 27.21 -35.00 -25.09
N PRO A 491 27.78 -36.21 -25.26
CA PRO A 491 29.09 -36.38 -25.89
C PRO A 491 29.10 -35.76 -27.30
N GLY A 492 30.21 -35.13 -27.69
CA GLY A 492 30.33 -34.45 -29.00
C GLY A 492 29.83 -33.01 -29.04
N MET A 493 29.14 -32.51 -28.01
CA MET A 493 28.58 -31.14 -28.00
C MET A 493 29.47 -30.13 -27.26
N PRO A 494 29.45 -28.83 -27.63
CA PRO A 494 30.19 -27.79 -26.90
C PRO A 494 29.58 -27.52 -25.52
N ASN A 495 30.39 -27.01 -24.60
CA ASN A 495 29.98 -26.69 -23.23
C ASN A 495 28.78 -25.73 -23.18
N TRP A 496 28.78 -24.66 -23.98
CA TRP A 496 27.69 -23.68 -23.99
C TRP A 496 26.32 -24.33 -24.24
N TYR A 497 26.27 -25.37 -25.08
CA TYR A 497 25.05 -26.11 -25.40
C TYR A 497 24.72 -27.13 -24.31
N LYS A 498 25.72 -27.85 -23.79
CA LYS A 498 25.56 -28.77 -22.64
C LYS A 498 24.95 -28.05 -21.44
N ASP A 499 25.36 -26.82 -21.15
CA ASP A 499 24.91 -26.10 -19.95
C ASP A 499 23.48 -25.58 -20.04
N LEU A 500 22.90 -25.53 -21.24
CA LEU A 500 21.45 -25.34 -21.41
C LEU A 500 20.62 -26.55 -20.91
N TYR A 501 21.23 -27.69 -20.60
CA TYR A 501 20.53 -28.87 -20.06
C TYR A 501 20.96 -29.16 -18.61
N PRO A 502 20.17 -28.78 -17.58
CA PRO A 502 20.53 -29.01 -16.17
C PRO A 502 20.60 -30.50 -15.78
N LYS A 503 19.85 -31.36 -16.48
CA LYS A 503 19.87 -32.83 -16.36
C LYS A 503 19.98 -33.42 -17.76
N THR A 504 20.69 -34.54 -17.94
CA THR A 504 20.92 -35.18 -19.26
C THR A 504 19.64 -35.60 -19.99
N THR A 505 18.55 -35.84 -19.24
CA THR A 505 17.21 -36.17 -19.74
C THR A 505 16.17 -35.07 -19.42
N GLY A 506 16.60 -33.88 -19.02
CA GLY A 506 15.73 -32.74 -18.73
C GLY A 506 15.42 -31.89 -19.97
N PRO A 507 14.38 -31.05 -19.93
CA PRO A 507 14.12 -30.06 -20.98
C PRO A 507 15.25 -29.01 -21.05
N ILE A 508 15.38 -28.37 -22.22
CA ILE A 508 16.34 -27.29 -22.43
C ILE A 508 15.93 -26.02 -21.66
N ASN A 509 16.82 -25.51 -20.82
CA ASN A 509 16.64 -24.33 -19.98
C ASN A 509 17.01 -23.04 -20.74
N LEU A 510 16.30 -22.79 -21.84
CA LEU A 510 16.52 -21.65 -22.72
C LEU A 510 15.35 -20.66 -22.62
N SER A 511 15.66 -19.39 -22.39
CA SER A 511 14.66 -18.33 -22.18
C SER A 511 15.23 -16.96 -22.55
N THR A 512 14.39 -15.93 -22.66
CA THR A 512 14.81 -14.54 -22.80
C THR A 512 15.65 -14.01 -21.62
N ARG A 513 15.73 -14.74 -20.50
CA ARG A 513 16.58 -14.40 -19.34
C ARG A 513 17.93 -15.11 -19.35
N THR A 514 18.13 -16.11 -20.21
CA THR A 514 19.37 -16.90 -20.28
C THR A 514 20.47 -16.10 -20.95
N ARG A 515 21.71 -16.09 -20.41
CA ARG A 515 22.85 -15.27 -20.92
C ARG A 515 23.16 -15.50 -22.41
N VAL A 516 22.83 -16.68 -22.93
CA VAL A 516 23.03 -17.08 -24.34
C VAL A 516 21.98 -16.46 -25.28
N ALA A 517 20.79 -16.07 -24.80
CA ALA A 517 19.72 -15.59 -25.67
C ALA A 517 20.00 -14.25 -26.39
N PRO A 518 20.61 -13.22 -25.75
CA PRO A 518 21.08 -12.01 -26.46
C PRO A 518 22.09 -12.29 -27.59
N ILE A 519 22.87 -13.37 -27.47
CA ILE A 519 23.87 -13.80 -28.45
C ILE A 519 23.18 -14.50 -29.63
N LEU A 520 22.29 -15.47 -29.36
CA LEU A 520 21.49 -16.16 -30.38
C LEU A 520 20.58 -15.21 -31.16
N LEU A 521 20.05 -14.18 -30.50
CA LEU A 521 19.25 -13.12 -31.12
C LEU A 521 20.10 -12.03 -31.79
N ARG A 522 21.43 -12.11 -31.78
CA ARG A 522 22.36 -11.14 -32.37
C ARG A 522 21.99 -9.69 -32.04
N LEU A 523 21.85 -9.39 -30.75
CA LEU A 523 21.47 -8.05 -30.31
C LEU A 523 22.60 -7.02 -30.54
N SER A 524 22.20 -5.80 -30.86
CA SER A 524 23.08 -4.64 -31.08
C SER A 524 22.53 -3.38 -30.43
N TRP A 525 23.42 -2.48 -30.01
CA TRP A 525 23.08 -1.15 -29.47
C TRP A 525 23.67 -0.06 -30.37
N ASP A 526 22.83 0.87 -30.84
CA ASP A 526 23.15 1.91 -31.83
C ASP A 526 23.89 1.34 -33.07
N GLY A 527 23.53 0.11 -33.47
CA GLY A 527 24.14 -0.66 -34.57
C GLY A 527 25.33 -1.55 -34.19
N TYR A 528 25.91 -1.39 -32.98
CA TYR A 528 27.10 -2.10 -32.54
C TYR A 528 26.79 -3.39 -31.76
N PRO A 529 27.52 -4.51 -31.97
CA PRO A 529 27.21 -5.79 -31.33
C PRO A 529 27.36 -5.74 -29.80
N LEU A 530 26.42 -6.38 -29.09
CA LEU A 530 26.50 -6.52 -27.64
C LEU A 530 27.58 -7.54 -27.21
N VAL A 531 28.28 -7.23 -26.12
CA VAL A 531 29.33 -8.07 -25.52
C VAL A 531 29.13 -8.16 -24.00
N TRP A 532 29.28 -9.37 -23.45
CA TRP A 532 29.23 -9.59 -21.99
C TRP A 532 30.57 -9.30 -21.30
N SER A 533 30.52 -8.59 -20.18
CA SER A 533 31.62 -8.35 -19.23
C SER A 533 31.16 -8.78 -17.82
N ASP A 534 32.02 -9.46 -17.06
CA ASP A 534 31.64 -9.96 -15.72
C ASP A 534 31.63 -8.84 -14.65
N LYS A 535 32.29 -7.70 -14.91
CA LYS A 535 32.26 -6.44 -14.14
C LYS A 535 31.02 -5.60 -14.49
N TYR A 536 30.87 -5.20 -15.75
CA TYR A 536 29.85 -4.23 -16.22
C TYR A 536 28.56 -4.82 -16.77
N GLY A 537 28.47 -6.15 -16.95
CA GLY A 537 27.33 -6.81 -17.59
C GLY A 537 27.38 -6.66 -19.12
N TRP A 538 26.23 -6.45 -19.74
CA TRP A 538 26.17 -6.19 -21.18
C TRP A 538 26.68 -4.78 -21.52
N THR A 539 27.60 -4.75 -22.47
CA THR A 539 28.24 -3.58 -23.07
C THR A 539 28.06 -3.65 -24.59
N TYR A 540 28.44 -2.60 -25.33
CA TYR A 540 28.54 -2.63 -26.79
C TYR A 540 29.94 -2.19 -27.23
N LYS A 541 30.49 -2.82 -28.28
CA LYS A 541 31.86 -2.56 -28.75
C LYS A 541 31.91 -1.74 -30.03
N ILE A 542 32.76 -0.71 -30.05
CA ILE A 542 32.97 0.19 -31.18
C ILE A 542 34.43 0.07 -31.63
N ALA A 543 34.68 -0.10 -32.92
CA ALA A 543 36.04 -0.13 -33.47
C ALA A 543 36.67 1.28 -33.38
N LYS A 544 37.88 1.37 -32.82
CA LYS A 544 38.67 2.60 -32.80
C LYS A 544 39.04 2.98 -34.22
N ARG A 545 38.72 4.21 -34.60
CA ARG A 545 39.15 4.82 -35.87
C ARG A 545 39.64 6.25 -35.60
N PRO A 546 40.58 6.80 -36.40
CA PRO A 546 41.14 8.14 -36.17
C PRO A 546 40.12 9.28 -36.30
N ASP A 547 39.00 9.02 -36.97
CA ASP A 547 37.87 9.90 -37.25
C ASP A 547 36.67 9.72 -36.29
N LEU A 548 36.84 8.95 -35.21
CA LEU A 548 35.73 8.55 -34.32
C LEU A 548 35.39 9.63 -33.28
N ASP A 549 34.59 10.63 -33.68
CA ASP A 549 33.98 11.57 -32.74
C ASP A 549 32.94 10.87 -31.84
N LEU A 550 33.27 10.73 -30.55
CA LEU A 550 32.34 10.21 -29.54
C LEU A 550 31.44 11.33 -29.01
N THR A 551 30.15 11.07 -28.85
CA THR A 551 29.25 11.98 -28.11
C THR A 551 29.61 11.99 -26.62
N ASP A 552 29.18 13.02 -25.90
CA ASP A 552 29.49 13.12 -24.47
C ASP A 552 28.76 12.05 -23.62
N GLU A 553 27.58 11.56 -24.07
CA GLU A 553 26.96 10.33 -23.55
C GLU A 553 27.93 9.13 -23.65
N MET A 554 28.58 8.96 -24.80
CA MET A 554 29.48 7.83 -25.07
C MET A 554 30.78 7.96 -24.29
N LYS A 555 31.36 9.16 -24.17
CA LYS A 555 32.55 9.43 -23.34
C LYS A 555 32.28 9.09 -21.87
N ALA A 556 31.12 9.46 -21.33
CA ALA A 556 30.70 9.14 -19.97
C ALA A 556 30.39 7.65 -19.74
N ALA A 557 30.22 6.85 -20.80
CA ALA A 557 29.88 5.43 -20.74
C ALA A 557 31.07 4.48 -20.94
N ILE A 558 32.30 4.97 -21.08
CA ILE A 558 33.50 4.14 -21.33
C ILE A 558 33.76 3.17 -20.15
N CYS A 559 33.89 1.88 -20.48
CA CYS A 559 34.24 0.82 -19.52
C CYS A 559 35.76 0.59 -19.46
N ASP A 560 36.30 0.44 -18.25
CA ASP A 560 37.68 -0.02 -18.04
C ASP A 560 37.75 -1.55 -17.93
N MET A 561 38.18 -2.18 -19.04
CA MET A 561 38.34 -3.63 -19.18
C MET A 561 39.70 -4.16 -18.70
N SER A 562 40.52 -3.36 -17.99
CA SER A 562 41.84 -3.77 -17.49
C SER A 562 41.83 -5.01 -16.56
N GLU A 563 40.72 -5.22 -15.85
CA GLU A 563 40.51 -6.32 -14.89
C GLU A 563 39.66 -7.48 -15.44
N GLU A 564 39.32 -7.46 -16.74
CA GLU A 564 38.44 -8.46 -17.36
C GLU A 564 39.18 -9.69 -17.92
N ASN A 565 38.39 -10.66 -18.39
CA ASN A 565 38.85 -11.83 -19.13
C ASN A 565 39.80 -11.43 -20.28
N PHE A 566 40.86 -12.23 -20.50
CA PHE A 566 41.94 -11.95 -21.48
C PHE A 566 41.45 -11.45 -22.86
N LYS A 567 40.39 -12.07 -23.42
CA LYS A 567 39.77 -11.69 -24.71
C LYS A 567 39.27 -10.23 -24.77
N LEU A 568 38.93 -9.61 -23.63
CA LEU A 568 38.42 -8.23 -23.54
C LEU A 568 39.53 -7.26 -23.11
N ARG A 569 40.40 -7.69 -22.20
CA ARG A 569 41.52 -6.89 -21.68
C ARG A 569 42.56 -6.57 -22.76
N ASP A 570 42.85 -7.56 -23.61
CA ASP A 570 43.91 -7.48 -24.61
C ASP A 570 43.37 -6.97 -25.98
N ASP A 571 42.08 -6.60 -26.08
CA ASP A 571 41.49 -5.98 -27.27
C ASP A 571 41.81 -4.47 -27.34
N HIS A 572 42.97 -4.17 -27.90
CA HIS A 572 43.38 -2.79 -28.15
C HIS A 572 42.63 -2.12 -29.32
N HIS A 573 41.85 -2.84 -30.13
CA HIS A 573 41.20 -2.32 -31.34
C HIS A 573 39.81 -1.71 -31.08
N HIS A 574 39.16 -2.06 -29.97
CA HIS A 574 37.80 -1.59 -29.66
C HIS A 574 37.74 -0.69 -28.41
N ILE A 575 36.66 0.10 -28.31
CA ILE A 575 36.19 0.77 -27.10
C ILE A 575 34.90 0.06 -26.68
N TYR A 576 34.77 -0.23 -25.38
CA TYR A 576 33.58 -0.83 -24.80
C TYR A 576 32.77 0.21 -24.04
N LEU A 577 31.49 0.32 -24.34
CA LEU A 577 30.57 1.29 -23.75
C LEU A 577 29.47 0.59 -22.94
N LYS A 578 29.15 1.14 -21.76
CA LYS A 578 28.15 0.60 -20.84
C LYS A 578 26.73 0.88 -21.35
N ILE A 579 25.87 -0.15 -21.33
CA ILE A 579 24.44 0.04 -21.59
C ILE A 579 23.80 0.76 -20.39
N PRO A 580 23.02 1.85 -20.60
CA PRO A 580 22.32 2.56 -19.52
C PRO A 580 21.42 1.66 -18.68
N HIS A 581 21.23 1.98 -17.39
CA HIS A 581 20.36 1.23 -16.49
C HIS A 581 19.40 2.15 -15.73
N LYS A 582 18.14 1.72 -15.57
CA LYS A 582 17.07 2.52 -14.95
C LYS A 582 17.38 3.00 -13.52
N ASP A 583 18.14 2.20 -12.77
CA ASP A 583 18.49 2.47 -11.36
C ASP A 583 19.79 3.27 -11.19
N GLY A 584 20.24 3.97 -12.25
CA GLY A 584 21.38 4.87 -12.24
C GLY A 584 22.68 4.30 -12.83
N PRO A 585 23.72 5.14 -12.98
CA PRO A 585 24.95 4.82 -13.72
C PRO A 585 25.84 3.76 -13.06
N THR A 586 25.68 3.51 -11.75
CA THR A 586 26.43 2.46 -11.03
C THR A 586 25.89 1.07 -11.35
N ALA A 587 24.56 0.90 -11.44
CA ALA A 587 23.90 -0.36 -11.75
C ALA A 587 24.28 -0.90 -13.15
N ARG A 588 24.15 -2.21 -13.37
CA ARG A 588 24.64 -2.91 -14.57
C ARG A 588 23.55 -3.63 -15.35
N CYS A 589 23.61 -3.58 -16.68
CA CYS A 589 22.68 -4.31 -17.54
C CYS A 589 22.98 -5.81 -17.49
N VAL A 590 22.23 -6.57 -16.70
CA VAL A 590 22.35 -8.05 -16.67
C VAL A 590 21.47 -8.71 -17.74
N ASN A 591 20.38 -8.06 -18.13
CA ASN A 591 19.42 -8.58 -19.11
C ASN A 591 18.88 -7.47 -20.04
N PRO A 592 19.33 -7.37 -21.30
CA PRO A 592 18.83 -6.39 -22.27
C PRO A 592 17.44 -6.76 -22.81
N MET A 593 16.96 -7.97 -22.57
CA MET A 593 15.59 -8.42 -22.90
C MET A 593 14.59 -8.13 -21.76
N ALA A 594 14.99 -7.35 -20.75
CA ALA A 594 14.11 -6.94 -19.65
C ALA A 594 13.19 -5.78 -20.06
N LYS A 595 12.00 -5.70 -19.44
CA LYS A 595 10.94 -4.71 -19.74
C LYS A 595 11.42 -3.24 -19.81
N SER A 596 12.42 -2.86 -19.02
CA SER A 596 13.01 -1.50 -19.03
C SER A 596 13.70 -1.13 -20.35
N TYR A 597 14.06 -2.12 -21.18
CA TYR A 597 14.77 -1.90 -22.43
C TYR A 597 13.85 -1.84 -23.67
N LEU A 598 12.55 -2.11 -23.51
CA LEU A 598 11.59 -2.08 -24.61
C LEU A 598 11.55 -0.71 -25.32
N GLN A 599 11.62 0.39 -24.56
CA GLN A 599 11.66 1.75 -25.11
C GLN A 599 12.87 2.00 -26.04
N PHE A 600 14.01 1.38 -25.77
CA PHE A 600 15.18 1.50 -26.64
C PHE A 600 15.04 0.63 -27.90
N PHE A 601 14.23 -0.43 -27.85
CA PHE A 601 13.90 -1.24 -29.02
C PHE A 601 12.90 -0.52 -29.95
N ASP A 602 11.88 0.12 -29.39
CA ASP A 602 10.93 0.91 -30.18
C ASP A 602 11.57 2.20 -30.73
N ASN A 603 12.49 2.82 -30.00
CA ASN A 603 13.30 3.95 -30.49
C ASN A 603 14.48 3.53 -31.41
N GLY A 604 14.63 2.25 -31.74
CA GLY A 604 15.67 1.76 -32.66
C GLY A 604 17.12 1.80 -32.14
N ARG A 605 17.37 2.16 -30.87
CA ARG A 605 18.72 2.07 -30.26
C ARG A 605 19.10 0.62 -29.98
N LEU A 606 18.22 -0.19 -29.39
CA LEU A 606 18.41 -1.63 -29.21
C LEU A 606 17.80 -2.38 -30.41
N THR A 607 18.61 -3.11 -31.16
CA THR A 607 18.20 -3.82 -32.38
C THR A 607 18.69 -5.27 -32.39
N SER A 608 18.33 -6.02 -33.43
CA SER A 608 18.63 -7.43 -33.61
C SER A 608 18.70 -7.76 -35.10
N SER A 609 19.49 -8.77 -35.48
CA SER A 609 19.45 -9.35 -36.83
C SER A 609 18.18 -10.16 -37.14
N PHE A 610 17.24 -10.30 -36.19
CA PHE A 610 16.01 -11.09 -36.35
C PHE A 610 14.79 -10.39 -35.74
N ASP A 611 13.70 -10.25 -36.50
CA ASP A 611 12.43 -9.69 -36.01
C ASP A 611 11.86 -10.42 -34.78
N TYR A 612 12.19 -11.72 -34.66
CA TYR A 612 11.88 -12.55 -33.49
C TYR A 612 12.34 -11.96 -32.16
N ALA A 613 13.39 -11.13 -32.13
CA ALA A 613 13.81 -10.44 -30.91
C ALA A 613 12.76 -9.42 -30.44
N LYS A 614 12.13 -8.69 -31.38
CA LYS A 614 11.02 -7.77 -31.05
C LYS A 614 9.82 -8.53 -30.52
N GLU A 615 9.45 -9.63 -31.18
CA GLU A 615 8.35 -10.49 -30.74
C GLU A 615 8.63 -11.13 -29.36
N ALA A 616 9.86 -11.57 -29.09
CA ALA A 616 10.24 -12.14 -27.79
C ALA A 616 10.28 -11.08 -26.66
N LEU A 617 10.70 -9.85 -26.97
CA LEU A 617 10.61 -8.70 -26.05
C LEU A 617 9.16 -8.33 -25.75
N ALA A 618 8.32 -8.21 -26.79
CA ALA A 618 6.91 -7.91 -26.67
C ALA A 618 6.18 -9.00 -25.86
N MET A 619 6.41 -10.28 -26.16
CA MET A 619 5.91 -11.42 -25.39
C MET A 619 6.33 -11.34 -23.92
N ASN A 620 7.61 -11.11 -23.62
CA ASN A 620 8.11 -11.02 -22.26
C ASN A 620 7.47 -9.84 -21.51
N ALA A 621 7.30 -8.69 -22.16
CA ALA A 621 6.60 -7.52 -21.61
C ALA A 621 5.10 -7.79 -21.36
N SER A 622 4.44 -8.51 -22.27
CA SER A 622 3.03 -8.89 -22.16
C SER A 622 2.75 -9.93 -21.07
N CYS A 623 3.64 -10.91 -20.93
CA CYS A 623 3.50 -11.98 -19.95
C CYS A 623 4.09 -11.62 -18.57
N SER A 624 4.88 -10.55 -18.47
CA SER A 624 5.47 -10.06 -17.21
C SER A 624 4.44 -9.85 -16.09
N TYR A 625 3.21 -9.45 -16.42
CA TYR A 625 2.13 -9.35 -15.44
C TYR A 625 1.70 -10.73 -14.94
N TRP A 626 1.26 -11.61 -15.85
CA TRP A 626 0.84 -12.98 -15.52
C TRP A 626 1.91 -13.73 -14.73
N ILE A 627 3.17 -13.73 -15.17
CA ILE A 627 4.29 -14.38 -14.45
C ILE A 627 4.40 -13.92 -12.99
N SER A 628 4.08 -12.65 -12.68
CA SER A 628 4.13 -12.09 -11.32
C SER A 628 2.85 -12.27 -10.50
N ALA A 629 1.71 -12.56 -11.15
CA ALA A 629 0.39 -12.57 -10.53
C ALA A 629 -0.26 -13.97 -10.49
N ARG A 630 0.10 -14.85 -11.44
CA ARG A 630 -0.45 -16.20 -11.66
C ARG A 630 -0.61 -17.00 -10.37
N GLU A 631 0.42 -17.09 -9.54
CA GLU A 631 0.38 -17.84 -8.28
C GLU A 631 -0.65 -17.27 -7.30
N ARG A 632 -0.76 -15.93 -7.20
CA ARG A 632 -1.73 -15.23 -6.35
C ARG A 632 -3.17 -15.31 -6.89
N ILE A 633 -3.32 -15.35 -8.22
CA ILE A 633 -4.62 -15.47 -8.91
C ILE A 633 -5.13 -16.93 -8.85
N MET A 634 -4.26 -17.91 -9.11
CA MET A 634 -4.63 -19.34 -9.08
C MET A 634 -4.83 -19.90 -7.67
N SER A 635 -4.32 -19.22 -6.63
CA SER A 635 -4.57 -19.57 -5.23
C SER A 635 -5.79 -18.84 -4.62
N GLN A 636 -6.58 -18.12 -5.43
CA GLN A 636 -7.86 -17.57 -4.97
C GLN A 636 -8.88 -18.69 -4.74
N MET A 637 -9.44 -18.73 -3.54
CA MET A 637 -10.45 -19.70 -3.14
C MET A 637 -11.81 -19.31 -3.71
N THR A 638 -12.43 -20.24 -4.45
CA THR A 638 -13.73 -20.05 -5.11
C THR A 638 -14.75 -21.07 -4.58
N VAL A 639 -15.97 -20.58 -4.37
CA VAL A 639 -17.13 -21.37 -3.96
C VAL A 639 -18.31 -20.98 -4.84
N PHE A 640 -18.93 -21.94 -5.52
CA PHE A 640 -20.10 -21.73 -6.39
C PHE A 640 -21.39 -22.26 -5.75
N GLU A 641 -22.55 -21.80 -6.25
CA GLU A 641 -23.87 -22.28 -5.83
C GLU A 641 -24.00 -23.80 -5.94
N GLY A 642 -24.46 -24.43 -4.84
CA GLY A 642 -24.57 -25.88 -4.70
C GLY A 642 -23.25 -26.62 -4.48
N GLU A 643 -22.17 -25.92 -4.14
CA GLU A 643 -20.93 -26.50 -3.62
C GLU A 643 -20.85 -26.29 -2.09
N ALA A 644 -20.04 -27.10 -1.40
CA ALA A 644 -19.74 -26.95 0.03
C ALA A 644 -20.95 -26.86 0.99
N ASN A 645 -22.00 -27.65 0.72
CA ASN A 645 -23.26 -27.73 1.49
C ASN A 645 -24.03 -26.39 1.61
N LEU A 646 -23.71 -25.39 0.76
CA LEU A 646 -24.44 -24.14 0.71
C LEU A 646 -25.75 -24.28 -0.08
N GLU A 647 -26.87 -24.35 0.63
CA GLU A 647 -28.22 -24.06 0.10
C GLU A 647 -28.40 -22.54 -0.16
N LEU A 648 -27.51 -21.96 -0.97
CA LEU A 648 -27.71 -20.62 -1.53
C LEU A 648 -29.04 -20.60 -2.30
N LYS A 649 -29.95 -19.72 -1.89
CA LYS A 649 -31.30 -19.61 -2.46
C LYS A 649 -31.19 -19.28 -3.94
N ALA A 650 -31.39 -20.30 -4.78
CA ALA A 650 -31.16 -20.23 -6.22
C ALA A 650 -31.84 -19.00 -6.84
N THR A 651 -31.06 -18.19 -7.55
CA THR A 651 -31.56 -16.99 -8.23
C THR A 651 -32.42 -17.41 -9.42
N ASN A 652 -33.74 -17.51 -9.18
CA ASN A 652 -34.75 -18.02 -10.12
C ASN A 652 -34.63 -17.40 -11.52
N GLY A 653 -34.00 -18.13 -12.45
CA GLY A 653 -33.84 -17.74 -13.86
C GLY A 653 -32.39 -17.63 -14.35
N ALA A 654 -31.37 -17.75 -13.50
CA ALA A 654 -29.97 -17.72 -13.93
C ALA A 654 -29.58 -19.00 -14.70
N SER A 655 -28.96 -18.85 -15.88
CA SER A 655 -28.48 -19.97 -16.72
C SER A 655 -27.01 -20.35 -16.51
N LYS A 656 -26.34 -19.71 -15.55
CA LYS A 656 -24.96 -19.94 -15.11
C LYS A 656 -24.92 -19.94 -13.60
N LYS A 657 -24.05 -20.76 -13.00
CA LYS A 657 -23.81 -20.71 -11.56
C LYS A 657 -23.12 -19.41 -11.15
N VAL A 658 -23.62 -18.77 -10.10
CA VAL A 658 -22.88 -17.73 -9.38
C VAL A 658 -21.86 -18.40 -8.46
N GLY A 659 -20.75 -17.71 -8.18
CA GLY A 659 -19.87 -18.02 -7.08
C GLY A 659 -19.27 -16.76 -6.48
N TYR A 660 -18.53 -16.92 -5.38
CA TYR A 660 -17.90 -15.80 -4.69
C TYR A 660 -16.45 -16.11 -4.33
N ILE A 661 -15.65 -15.05 -4.31
CA ILE A 661 -14.31 -14.99 -3.72
C ILE A 661 -14.39 -14.04 -2.53
N LEU A 662 -13.82 -14.44 -1.40
CA LEU A 662 -13.67 -13.59 -0.21
C LEU A 662 -12.22 -13.09 -0.14
N PRO A 663 -11.95 -11.80 -0.39
CA PRO A 663 -10.60 -11.23 -0.30
C PRO A 663 -10.01 -11.42 1.09
N LYS A 664 -8.76 -11.88 1.16
CA LYS A 664 -8.00 -12.05 2.41
C LYS A 664 -7.42 -10.71 2.89
N VAL A 665 -8.30 -9.72 3.07
CA VAL A 665 -7.96 -8.35 3.45
C VAL A 665 -7.53 -8.28 4.91
N ILE A 666 -6.43 -7.56 5.15
CA ILE A 666 -5.95 -7.11 6.46
C ILE A 666 -6.37 -5.64 6.59
N PRO A 667 -7.45 -5.30 7.32
CA PRO A 667 -8.06 -3.96 7.30
C PRO A 667 -7.11 -2.80 7.65
N MET A 668 -6.14 -3.00 8.56
CA MET A 668 -5.08 -2.03 8.85
C MET A 668 -3.68 -2.65 8.65
N GLY A 669 -3.41 -3.15 7.44
CA GLY A 669 -2.14 -3.83 7.13
C GLY A 669 -0.89 -2.93 7.03
N THR A 670 -1.06 -1.60 7.03
CA THR A 670 0.06 -0.62 7.07
C THR A 670 0.04 0.25 8.32
N ILE A 671 1.18 0.85 8.68
CA ILE A 671 1.24 1.90 9.72
C ILE A 671 0.39 3.14 9.42
N THR A 672 -0.03 3.32 8.15
CA THR A 672 -0.96 4.38 7.73
C THR A 672 -2.42 3.95 7.84
N ARG A 673 -2.69 2.77 8.41
CA ARG A 673 -4.00 2.11 8.54
C ARG A 673 -4.68 1.75 7.23
N ARG A 674 -4.01 1.87 6.06
CA ARG A 674 -4.56 1.41 4.78
C ARG A 674 -4.64 -0.12 4.78
N ALA A 675 -5.69 -0.64 4.17
CA ALA A 675 -5.91 -2.07 4.00
C ALA A 675 -4.83 -2.71 3.12
N VAL A 676 -4.54 -4.00 3.34
CA VAL A 676 -3.57 -4.78 2.56
C VAL A 676 -4.16 -6.13 2.18
N GLU A 677 -4.11 -6.46 0.90
CA GLU A 677 -4.31 -7.81 0.35
C GLU A 677 -3.39 -7.94 -0.87
N ASN A 678 -2.95 -9.16 -1.18
CA ASN A 678 -1.88 -9.41 -2.14
C ASN A 678 -2.33 -9.42 -3.60
N THR A 679 -3.62 -9.41 -3.93
CA THR A 679 -4.14 -9.76 -5.26
C THR A 679 -5.01 -8.64 -5.82
N TRP A 680 -6.15 -8.39 -5.18
CA TRP A 680 -7.20 -7.44 -5.56
C TRP A 680 -6.76 -6.00 -5.31
N LEU A 681 -6.16 -5.72 -4.16
CA LEU A 681 -5.60 -4.40 -3.85
C LEU A 681 -4.29 -4.08 -4.62
N THR A 682 -3.82 -5.00 -5.46
CA THR A 682 -2.73 -4.78 -6.42
C THR A 682 -3.11 -5.06 -7.88
N ALA A 683 -4.40 -5.30 -8.15
CA ALA A 683 -4.90 -5.70 -9.46
C ALA A 683 -4.79 -4.55 -10.47
N SER A 684 -3.99 -4.75 -11.53
CA SER A 684 -3.80 -3.72 -12.56
C SER A 684 -4.98 -3.71 -13.54
N ASN A 685 -5.43 -2.52 -13.94
CA ASN A 685 -6.44 -2.35 -15.00
C ASN A 685 -6.02 -3.05 -16.32
N ALA A 686 -7.01 -3.56 -17.05
CA ALA A 686 -6.84 -4.27 -18.32
C ALA A 686 -6.02 -3.46 -19.34
N LYS A 687 -5.06 -4.12 -20.00
CA LYS A 687 -4.25 -3.53 -21.08
C LYS A 687 -4.17 -4.48 -22.26
N LYS A 688 -4.44 -3.94 -23.46
CA LYS A 688 -4.43 -4.66 -24.76
C LYS A 688 -3.13 -5.44 -25.03
N ASN A 689 -2.03 -5.08 -24.38
CA ASN A 689 -0.72 -5.72 -24.50
C ASN A 689 -0.29 -6.53 -23.25
N ARG A 690 -1.21 -7.01 -22.39
CA ARG A 690 -0.87 -7.84 -21.21
C ARG A 690 -1.83 -9.00 -20.98
N VAL A 691 -1.28 -10.21 -20.94
CA VAL A 691 -2.00 -11.46 -20.61
C VAL A 691 -2.51 -11.40 -19.17
N GLY A 692 -3.77 -11.78 -18.96
CA GLY A 692 -4.43 -11.88 -17.67
C GLY A 692 -4.72 -10.54 -16.96
N SER A 693 -4.48 -9.39 -17.60
CA SER A 693 -4.68 -8.06 -17.00
C SER A 693 -6.15 -7.65 -16.85
N GLU A 694 -7.07 -8.39 -17.45
CA GLU A 694 -8.52 -8.31 -17.32
C GLU A 694 -9.07 -8.80 -15.97
N LEU A 695 -8.20 -9.15 -15.00
CA LEU A 695 -8.56 -9.72 -13.69
C LEU A 695 -9.74 -9.02 -13.00
N LYS A 696 -9.72 -7.67 -12.91
CA LYS A 696 -10.82 -6.92 -12.27
C LYS A 696 -12.17 -7.24 -12.96
N SER A 697 -12.23 -7.20 -14.30
CA SER A 697 -13.48 -7.38 -15.06
C SER A 697 -13.98 -8.83 -15.18
N MET A 698 -13.27 -9.79 -14.59
CA MET A 698 -13.78 -11.16 -14.37
C MET A 698 -14.64 -11.27 -13.11
N VAL A 699 -14.58 -10.28 -12.21
CA VAL A 699 -15.56 -10.08 -11.13
C VAL A 699 -16.80 -9.41 -11.73
N LYS A 700 -17.96 -10.03 -11.55
CA LYS A 700 -19.23 -9.65 -12.19
C LYS A 700 -20.38 -9.69 -11.19
N ALA A 701 -21.23 -8.68 -11.22
CA ALA A 701 -22.44 -8.66 -10.40
C ALA A 701 -23.38 -9.82 -10.80
N PRO A 702 -24.00 -10.53 -9.84
CA PRO A 702 -24.97 -11.58 -10.14
C PRO A 702 -26.25 -11.00 -10.78
N PRO A 703 -27.07 -11.83 -11.45
CA PRO A 703 -28.31 -11.38 -12.09
C PRO A 703 -29.21 -10.60 -11.12
N GLY A 704 -29.65 -9.41 -11.54
CA GLY A 704 -30.43 -8.48 -10.71
C GLY A 704 -29.60 -7.45 -9.94
N TRP A 705 -28.26 -7.52 -9.97
CA TRP A 705 -27.35 -6.61 -9.28
C TRP A 705 -26.40 -5.88 -10.24
N SER A 706 -25.82 -4.77 -9.75
CA SER A 706 -24.76 -3.98 -10.38
C SER A 706 -23.76 -3.52 -9.34
N PHE A 707 -22.52 -3.26 -9.74
CA PHE A 707 -21.59 -2.46 -8.95
C PHE A 707 -21.96 -0.98 -9.05
N VAL A 708 -21.96 -0.27 -7.93
CA VAL A 708 -22.10 1.19 -7.84
C VAL A 708 -20.94 1.74 -7.03
N GLY A 709 -20.29 2.80 -7.50
CA GLY A 709 -19.15 3.36 -6.75
C GLY A 709 -18.45 4.52 -7.44
N ALA A 710 -17.40 5.05 -6.83
CA ALA A 710 -16.65 6.19 -7.35
C ALA A 710 -15.15 6.12 -6.98
N ASP A 711 -14.35 6.96 -7.65
CA ASP A 711 -12.93 7.23 -7.38
C ASP A 711 -12.85 8.60 -6.68
N VAL A 712 -12.19 8.71 -5.52
CA VAL A 712 -12.09 10.00 -4.81
C VAL A 712 -11.02 10.87 -5.48
N ASP A 713 -11.44 11.70 -6.43
CA ASP A 713 -10.55 12.52 -7.25
C ASP A 713 -9.56 13.35 -6.41
N SER A 714 -8.28 13.02 -6.56
CA SER A 714 -7.12 13.68 -5.93
C SER A 714 -7.21 13.82 -4.40
N GLU A 715 -7.83 12.86 -3.71
CA GLU A 715 -8.09 12.84 -2.26
C GLU A 715 -6.93 13.37 -1.40
N GLU A 716 -5.78 12.68 -1.41
CA GLU A 716 -4.63 13.03 -0.58
C GLU A 716 -4.02 14.40 -0.91
N LEU A 717 -4.15 14.86 -2.16
CA LEU A 717 -3.72 16.19 -2.60
C LEU A 717 -4.66 17.28 -2.06
N TRP A 718 -5.98 17.04 -2.11
CA TRP A 718 -6.98 17.95 -1.54
C TRP A 718 -6.87 18.05 -0.01
N ILE A 719 -6.64 16.92 0.69
CA ILE A 719 -6.35 16.93 2.14
C ILE A 719 -5.07 17.73 2.42
N ALA A 720 -4.01 17.56 1.62
CA ALA A 720 -2.78 18.32 1.78
C ALA A 720 -2.97 19.82 1.51
N SER A 721 -3.76 20.22 0.50
CA SER A 721 -4.04 21.63 0.21
C SER A 721 -4.92 22.27 1.29
N LEU A 722 -5.94 21.56 1.77
CA LEU A 722 -6.83 22.00 2.86
C LEU A 722 -6.06 22.31 4.15
N LEU A 723 -5.04 21.52 4.49
CA LEU A 723 -4.13 21.81 5.62
C LEU A 723 -3.27 23.06 5.40
N GLY A 724 -3.05 23.49 4.15
CA GLY A 724 -2.44 24.77 3.81
C GLY A 724 -3.43 25.94 3.94
N ASP A 725 -4.61 25.80 3.31
CA ASP A 725 -5.71 26.78 3.26
C ASP A 725 -6.25 27.13 4.66
N ALA A 726 -6.22 26.18 5.60
CA ALA A 726 -6.55 26.35 7.01
C ALA A 726 -5.77 27.48 7.73
N GLN A 727 -4.62 27.91 7.18
CA GLN A 727 -3.86 29.06 7.71
C GLN A 727 -4.49 30.42 7.35
N PHE A 728 -5.24 30.48 6.25
CA PHE A 728 -6.02 31.65 5.83
C PHE A 728 -7.49 31.57 6.26
N LYS A 729 -7.92 30.42 6.82
CA LYS A 729 -9.33 30.05 7.10
C LYS A 729 -10.24 30.08 5.86
N LEU A 730 -9.69 30.01 4.64
CA LEU A 730 -10.46 30.13 3.40
C LEU A 730 -9.97 29.15 2.32
N HIS A 731 -10.91 28.43 1.70
CA HIS A 731 -10.62 27.46 0.64
C HIS A 731 -9.99 28.12 -0.60
N GLY A 732 -8.92 27.49 -1.11
CA GLY A 732 -8.13 28.03 -2.22
C GLY A 732 -7.19 29.17 -1.81
N GLY A 733 -7.07 29.49 -0.52
CA GLY A 733 -6.27 30.62 -0.04
C GLY A 733 -4.77 30.48 -0.29
N ASN A 734 -4.27 29.25 -0.39
CA ASN A 734 -2.92 28.91 -0.79
C ASN A 734 -2.86 28.52 -2.28
N ALA A 735 -1.74 28.81 -2.95
CA ALA A 735 -1.53 28.52 -4.37
C ALA A 735 -1.81 27.05 -4.76
N ILE A 736 -1.38 26.06 -3.97
CA ILE A 736 -1.72 24.64 -4.23
C ILE A 736 -3.23 24.33 -4.06
N GLY A 737 -3.93 25.03 -3.15
CA GLY A 737 -5.39 24.93 -3.01
C GLY A 737 -6.10 25.46 -4.25
N PHE A 738 -5.73 26.67 -4.68
CA PHE A 738 -6.27 27.27 -5.91
C PHE A 738 -5.99 26.40 -7.15
N MET A 739 -4.76 25.89 -7.31
CA MET A 739 -4.38 24.96 -8.40
C MET A 739 -5.07 23.58 -8.34
N THR A 740 -5.72 23.24 -7.23
CA THR A 740 -6.45 21.97 -7.03
C THR A 740 -7.96 22.15 -7.17
N LEU A 741 -8.50 23.32 -6.79
CA LEU A 741 -9.94 23.61 -6.79
C LEU A 741 -10.44 24.33 -8.06
N GLU A 742 -9.62 25.21 -8.64
CA GLU A 742 -9.94 26.05 -9.81
C GLU A 742 -8.90 25.86 -10.95
N GLY A 743 -7.99 24.88 -10.84
CA GLY A 743 -6.86 24.69 -11.76
C GLY A 743 -7.23 24.02 -13.08
N ASP A 744 -7.21 24.77 -14.18
CA ASP A 744 -7.53 24.27 -15.53
C ASP A 744 -6.30 23.74 -16.29
N LYS A 745 -6.56 22.67 -17.06
CA LYS A 745 -5.62 21.97 -17.93
C LYS A 745 -5.38 22.72 -19.24
N ALA A 746 -6.38 23.43 -19.78
CA ALA A 746 -6.24 24.15 -21.05
C ALA A 746 -5.51 25.50 -20.87
N ALA A 747 -5.78 26.22 -19.79
CA ALA A 747 -5.04 27.40 -19.34
C ALA A 747 -3.65 27.06 -18.75
N GLY A 748 -3.30 25.78 -18.59
CA GLY A 748 -2.03 25.33 -18.02
C GLY A 748 -1.81 25.72 -16.56
N THR A 749 -2.89 26.06 -15.85
CA THR A 749 -2.87 26.53 -14.46
C THR A 749 -2.91 25.40 -13.44
N ASP A 750 -3.33 24.20 -13.84
CA ASP A 750 -3.31 23.02 -12.97
C ASP A 750 -1.88 22.62 -12.54
N LEU A 751 -1.76 22.06 -11.33
CA LEU A 751 -0.51 21.67 -10.68
C LEU A 751 0.42 20.83 -11.58
N HIS A 752 -0.12 19.90 -12.37
CA HIS A 752 0.67 19.03 -13.24
C HIS A 752 1.16 19.76 -14.49
N SER A 753 0.37 20.69 -15.04
CA SER A 753 0.78 21.53 -16.18
C SER A 753 1.85 22.55 -15.78
N ARG A 754 1.69 23.23 -14.63
CA ARG A 754 2.76 24.09 -14.08
C ARG A 754 4.06 23.30 -13.88
N THR A 755 4.00 22.12 -13.26
CA THR A 755 5.19 21.26 -13.07
C THR A 755 5.80 20.78 -14.38
N ALA A 756 4.98 20.40 -15.36
CA ALA A 756 5.43 19.99 -16.69
C ALA A 756 6.19 21.13 -17.40
N SER A 757 5.71 22.37 -17.28
CA SER A 757 6.35 23.56 -17.83
C SER A 757 7.72 23.86 -17.19
N ILE A 758 7.88 23.61 -15.88
CA ILE A 758 9.14 23.84 -15.16
C ILE A 758 10.19 22.77 -15.52
N LEU A 759 9.76 21.51 -15.67
CA LEU A 759 10.64 20.37 -15.96
C LEU A 759 10.89 20.11 -17.46
N GLY A 760 10.09 20.69 -18.36
CA GLY A 760 10.16 20.42 -19.80
C GLY A 760 9.70 19.00 -20.20
N ILE A 761 8.77 18.40 -19.44
CA ILE A 761 8.27 17.02 -19.65
C ILE A 761 6.76 16.99 -19.95
N SER A 762 6.19 15.82 -20.28
CA SER A 762 4.75 15.72 -20.50
C SER A 762 3.95 15.87 -19.19
N ARG A 763 2.68 16.33 -19.28
CA ARG A 763 1.78 16.42 -18.12
C ARG A 763 1.56 15.08 -17.42
N ASN A 764 1.63 13.96 -18.14
CA ASN A 764 1.46 12.63 -17.55
C ASN A 764 2.68 12.20 -16.73
N ASP A 765 3.89 12.51 -17.23
CA ASP A 765 5.14 12.27 -16.50
C ASP A 765 5.23 13.21 -15.28
N ALA A 766 4.82 14.47 -15.44
CA ALA A 766 4.69 15.43 -14.35
C ALA A 766 3.63 15.04 -13.30
N LYS A 767 2.58 14.29 -13.65
CA LYS A 767 1.67 13.66 -12.67
C LYS A 767 2.43 12.64 -11.83
N VAL A 768 3.10 11.68 -12.46
CA VAL A 768 3.90 10.65 -11.75
C VAL A 768 4.98 11.30 -10.86
N PHE A 769 5.65 12.34 -11.36
CA PHE A 769 6.65 13.10 -10.64
C PHE A 769 6.07 13.81 -9.41
N ASN A 770 4.92 14.47 -9.53
CA ASN A 770 4.31 15.25 -8.45
C ASN A 770 3.91 14.40 -7.25
N TYR A 771 3.25 13.27 -7.47
CA TYR A 771 2.90 12.36 -6.38
C TYR A 771 4.18 11.92 -5.64
N GLY A 772 5.25 11.55 -6.36
CA GLY A 772 6.55 11.27 -5.73
C GLY A 772 7.13 12.46 -4.94
N ARG A 773 7.09 13.67 -5.50
CA ARG A 773 7.67 14.92 -4.94
C ARG A 773 6.97 15.38 -3.65
N ILE A 774 5.65 15.23 -3.57
CA ILE A 774 4.84 15.67 -2.43
C ILE A 774 5.10 14.77 -1.22
N TYR A 775 5.12 13.44 -1.40
CA TYR A 775 5.43 12.46 -0.34
C TYR A 775 6.92 12.34 0.03
N GLY A 776 7.57 13.49 0.20
CA GLY A 776 8.90 13.56 0.80
C GLY A 776 10.04 12.95 -0.01
N ALA A 777 9.90 12.80 -1.34
CA ALA A 777 11.06 12.53 -2.19
C ALA A 777 12.06 13.70 -2.11
N GLY A 778 13.34 13.35 -2.17
CA GLY A 778 14.44 14.32 -2.17
C GLY A 778 15.02 14.56 -3.56
N LEU A 779 15.96 15.50 -3.64
CA LEU A 779 16.54 15.98 -4.90
C LEU A 779 17.18 14.86 -5.75
N LYS A 780 17.88 13.91 -5.12
CA LYS A 780 18.45 12.74 -5.83
C LYS A 780 17.39 11.88 -6.53
N PHE A 781 16.20 11.72 -5.95
CA PHE A 781 15.11 10.97 -6.57
C PHE A 781 14.52 11.75 -7.75
N ALA A 782 14.31 13.06 -7.58
CA ALA A 782 13.87 13.96 -8.63
C ALA A 782 14.81 13.93 -9.85
N SER A 783 16.13 14.12 -9.66
CA SER A 783 17.11 14.06 -10.75
C SER A 783 17.13 12.68 -11.43
N THR A 784 17.04 11.60 -10.66
CA THR A 784 17.00 10.22 -11.21
C THR A 784 15.76 9.98 -12.06
N LEU A 785 14.59 10.42 -11.60
CA LEU A 785 13.32 10.27 -12.31
C LEU A 785 13.26 11.18 -13.55
N LEU A 786 13.79 12.41 -13.47
CA LEU A 786 13.90 13.31 -14.62
C LEU A 786 14.77 12.71 -15.73
N ARG A 787 15.91 12.06 -15.38
CA ARG A 787 16.76 11.32 -16.34
C ARG A 787 16.09 10.06 -16.91
N GLN A 788 15.08 9.49 -16.25
CA GLN A 788 14.29 8.39 -16.82
C GLN A 788 13.30 8.88 -17.89
N PHE A 789 12.72 10.07 -17.71
CA PHE A 789 11.82 10.70 -18.69
C PHE A 789 12.58 11.37 -19.84
N ASN A 790 13.71 12.02 -19.57
CA ASN A 790 14.56 12.65 -20.57
C ASN A 790 16.03 12.20 -20.44
N PRO A 791 16.44 11.12 -21.13
CA PRO A 791 17.78 10.54 -21.00
C PRO A 791 18.94 11.41 -21.50
N THR A 792 18.69 12.45 -22.31
CA THR A 792 19.75 13.29 -22.90
C THR A 792 20.25 14.39 -21.96
N LEU A 793 19.57 14.62 -20.82
CA LEU A 793 19.98 15.61 -19.82
C LEU A 793 21.14 15.07 -18.96
N THR A 794 22.15 15.92 -18.75
CA THR A 794 23.29 15.57 -17.90
C THR A 794 22.89 15.49 -16.41
N GLU A 795 23.76 14.89 -15.59
CA GLU A 795 23.53 14.82 -14.14
C GLU A 795 23.54 16.22 -13.48
N GLU A 796 24.30 17.15 -14.04
CA GLU A 796 24.36 18.56 -13.63
C GLU A 796 23.06 19.30 -14.01
N GLN A 797 22.66 19.24 -15.30
CA GLN A 797 21.41 19.85 -15.80
C GLN A 797 20.16 19.33 -15.09
N THR A 798 20.09 18.02 -14.83
CA THR A 798 18.96 17.44 -14.08
C THR A 798 18.98 17.79 -12.60
N THR A 799 20.15 18.01 -12.00
CA THR A 799 20.29 18.52 -10.63
C THR A 799 19.89 19.98 -10.54
N GLU A 800 20.31 20.82 -11.47
CA GLU A 800 19.89 22.23 -11.58
C GLU A 800 18.37 22.35 -11.77
N THR A 801 17.81 21.64 -12.77
CA THR A 801 16.37 21.65 -13.08
C THR A 801 15.54 21.13 -11.91
N ALA A 802 16.00 20.08 -11.22
CA ALA A 802 15.35 19.60 -10.00
C ALA A 802 15.45 20.60 -8.84
N THR A 803 16.59 21.30 -8.68
CA THR A 803 16.78 22.35 -7.66
C THR A 803 15.78 23.48 -7.88
N LYS A 804 15.73 24.03 -9.10
CA LYS A 804 14.79 25.07 -9.49
C LYS A 804 13.33 24.70 -9.18
N LEU A 805 12.91 23.46 -9.51
CA LEU A 805 11.56 23.00 -9.18
C LEU A 805 11.30 22.97 -7.66
N TYR A 806 12.26 22.54 -6.83
CA TYR A 806 12.09 22.57 -5.38
C TYR A 806 12.03 23.99 -4.82
N GLU A 807 12.79 24.94 -5.39
CA GLU A 807 12.73 26.35 -5.00
C GLU A 807 11.40 27.00 -5.41
N GLU A 808 10.89 26.77 -6.62
CA GLU A 808 9.60 27.32 -7.08
C GLU A 808 8.38 26.67 -6.38
N THR A 809 8.49 25.40 -5.95
CA THR A 809 7.38 24.68 -5.27
C THR A 809 7.48 24.72 -3.75
N LYS A 810 8.54 24.18 -3.14
CA LYS A 810 8.66 24.14 -1.68
C LYS A 810 9.18 25.45 -1.11
N GLY A 811 9.89 26.27 -1.89
CA GLY A 811 10.46 27.53 -1.44
C GLY A 811 11.85 27.40 -0.83
N LYS A 812 12.38 28.52 -0.33
CA LYS A 812 13.66 28.58 0.38
C LYS A 812 13.46 28.17 1.85
N LYS A 813 14.28 27.26 2.38
CA LYS A 813 14.24 26.92 3.82
C LYS A 813 15.08 27.90 4.63
N THR A 814 14.42 28.68 5.49
CA THR A 814 15.00 29.77 6.30
C THR A 814 14.90 29.43 7.78
N LYS A 815 15.75 30.02 8.63
CA LYS A 815 15.67 29.87 10.09
C LYS A 815 15.96 31.19 10.80
N ASP A 816 14.92 31.88 11.24
CA ASP A 816 15.04 33.08 12.07
C ASP A 816 14.22 32.95 13.35
N LYS A 817 14.92 32.92 14.49
CA LYS A 817 14.34 32.77 15.83
C LYS A 817 13.41 33.92 16.24
N ALA A 818 13.48 35.08 15.59
CA ALA A 818 12.57 36.19 15.85
C ALA A 818 11.16 35.95 15.27
N ILE A 819 11.02 35.01 14.31
CA ILE A 819 9.75 34.61 13.69
C ILE A 819 9.35 33.21 14.13
N GLN A 820 10.27 32.24 14.13
CA GLN A 820 10.01 30.88 14.59
C GLN A 820 11.30 30.20 15.08
N GLU A 821 11.26 29.46 16.19
CA GLU A 821 12.46 28.79 16.73
C GLU A 821 13.06 27.74 15.76
N ARG A 822 12.17 27.13 14.97
CA ARG A 822 12.48 26.14 13.95
C ARG A 822 12.70 26.79 12.58
N SER A 823 13.25 26.01 11.65
CA SER A 823 13.33 26.41 10.25
C SER A 823 11.99 26.25 9.54
N PHE A 824 11.61 27.22 8.71
CA PHE A 824 10.40 27.21 7.89
C PHE A 824 10.72 27.44 6.40
N TRP A 825 9.82 27.01 5.53
CA TRP A 825 9.85 27.21 4.09
C TRP A 825 9.15 28.52 3.71
N ARG A 826 9.63 29.23 2.68
CA ARG A 826 8.99 30.46 2.18
C ARG A 826 9.18 30.70 0.67
N GLY A 827 8.24 31.42 0.06
CA GLY A 827 8.33 31.91 -1.32
C GLY A 827 8.03 30.89 -2.42
N GLY A 828 7.60 29.67 -2.08
CA GLY A 828 7.17 28.64 -3.04
C GLY A 828 5.68 28.33 -2.93
N THR A 829 5.09 27.82 -4.01
CA THR A 829 3.63 27.54 -4.13
C THR A 829 3.06 26.55 -3.10
N GLU A 830 3.92 25.82 -2.40
CA GLU A 830 3.57 24.78 -1.43
C GLU A 830 4.18 25.02 -0.03
N SER A 831 4.91 26.12 0.18
CA SER A 831 5.63 26.39 1.44
C SER A 831 4.72 26.27 2.67
N PHE A 832 3.50 26.82 2.60
CA PHE A 832 2.47 26.73 3.63
C PHE A 832 2.09 25.29 4.02
N VAL A 833 1.98 24.39 3.05
CA VAL A 833 1.65 22.97 3.28
C VAL A 833 2.84 22.26 3.91
N PHE A 834 4.06 22.45 3.38
CA PHE A 834 5.25 21.82 3.97
C PHE A 834 5.54 22.31 5.39
N ASN A 835 5.27 23.58 5.71
CA ASN A 835 5.38 24.08 7.08
C ASN A 835 4.38 23.39 8.03
N LYS A 836 3.11 23.24 7.62
CA LYS A 836 2.10 22.54 8.44
C LYS A 836 2.38 21.05 8.56
N LEU A 837 2.79 20.37 7.48
CA LEU A 837 3.18 18.96 7.53
C LEU A 837 4.41 18.74 8.41
N GLU A 838 5.37 19.66 8.42
CA GLU A 838 6.48 19.63 9.38
C GLU A 838 6.01 19.94 10.81
N ASP A 839 5.03 20.84 11.05
CA ASP A 839 4.43 21.01 12.41
C ASP A 839 3.83 19.67 12.91
N PHE A 840 2.98 19.02 12.11
CA PHE A 840 2.41 17.69 12.41
C PHE A 840 3.52 16.66 12.67
N ALA A 841 4.54 16.61 11.82
CA ALA A 841 5.65 15.65 11.90
C ALA A 841 6.67 15.97 13.01
N GLU A 842 6.61 17.13 13.66
CA GLU A 842 7.42 17.50 14.82
C GLU A 842 6.70 17.31 16.17
N GLN A 843 5.41 16.95 16.18
CA GLN A 843 4.70 16.57 17.41
C GLN A 843 5.35 15.34 18.09
N GLU A 844 5.12 15.18 19.40
CA GLU A 844 5.49 13.97 20.14
C GLU A 844 4.67 12.77 19.66
N ARG A 845 3.33 12.89 19.76
CA ARG A 845 2.34 11.92 19.27
C ARG A 845 1.45 12.55 18.17
N PRO A 846 1.94 12.61 16.92
CA PRO A 846 1.14 12.97 15.75
C PRO A 846 -0.22 12.27 15.74
N ARG A 847 -1.27 13.03 15.40
CA ARG A 847 -2.65 12.57 15.19
C ARG A 847 -3.18 13.09 13.87
N THR A 848 -4.10 12.36 13.22
CA THR A 848 -4.84 12.87 12.05
C THR A 848 -5.71 14.07 12.46
N PRO A 849 -5.96 15.03 11.55
CA PRO A 849 -6.74 16.23 11.85
C PRO A 849 -8.21 15.91 12.15
N VAL A 850 -8.77 14.87 11.51
CA VAL A 850 -10.21 14.55 11.57
C VAL A 850 -10.53 13.54 12.68
N LEU A 851 -10.25 12.24 12.52
CA LEU A 851 -10.63 11.25 13.55
C LEU A 851 -9.66 11.19 14.75
N GLY A 852 -8.60 12.01 14.76
CA GLY A 852 -7.63 12.08 15.86
C GLY A 852 -6.77 10.82 16.02
N ALA A 853 -6.73 9.95 15.00
CA ALA A 853 -6.00 8.70 15.03
C ALA A 853 -4.49 8.94 15.12
N GLY A 854 -3.84 8.34 16.11
CA GLY A 854 -2.43 8.55 16.43
C GLY A 854 -1.47 7.68 15.64
N ILE A 855 -0.22 8.12 15.52
CA ILE A 855 0.86 7.31 14.95
C ILE A 855 1.31 6.20 15.92
N THR A 856 1.73 5.06 15.35
CA THR A 856 2.37 3.92 16.05
C THR A 856 3.39 4.37 17.09
N GLU A 857 3.46 3.64 18.23
CA GLU A 857 4.48 3.83 19.28
C GLU A 857 5.88 4.02 18.67
N ALA A 858 6.26 3.19 17.70
CA ALA A 858 7.58 3.15 17.09
C ALA A 858 7.95 4.34 16.18
N LEU A 859 7.05 5.32 16.02
CA LEU A 859 7.32 6.59 15.34
C LEU A 859 6.94 7.82 16.19
N ARG A 860 6.84 7.65 17.52
CA ARG A 860 6.75 8.77 18.48
C ARG A 860 8.13 9.39 18.72
N LYS A 861 8.18 10.72 18.85
CA LYS A 861 9.42 11.51 18.79
C LYS A 861 10.40 11.14 19.91
N ARG A 862 9.90 10.77 21.10
CA ARG A 862 10.67 10.27 22.26
C ARG A 862 11.51 9.01 22.00
N PHE A 863 11.20 8.23 20.96
CA PHE A 863 11.90 6.99 20.62
C PHE A 863 12.73 7.08 19.32
N LEU A 864 12.81 8.27 18.70
CA LEU A 864 13.54 8.49 17.46
C LEU A 864 14.76 9.39 17.67
N GLY A 865 15.82 9.12 16.91
CA GLY A 865 16.94 10.04 16.78
C GLY A 865 16.53 11.39 16.17
N LYS A 866 17.32 12.44 16.43
CA LYS A 866 17.03 13.80 15.95
C LYS A 866 16.94 13.82 14.42
N ASN A 867 15.80 14.27 13.91
CA ASN A 867 15.43 14.34 12.48
C ASN A 867 15.28 12.98 11.75
N THR A 868 15.39 11.84 12.44
CA THR A 868 15.23 10.52 11.81
C THR A 868 13.76 10.27 11.41
N TYR A 869 13.54 9.62 10.26
CA TYR A 869 12.22 9.25 9.72
C TYR A 869 11.19 10.39 9.50
N ILE A 870 11.56 11.67 9.54
CA ILE A 870 10.61 12.80 9.40
C ILE A 870 9.75 12.72 8.11
N THR A 871 10.33 12.32 6.98
CA THR A 871 9.57 12.12 5.72
C THR A 871 8.53 11.00 5.83
N SER A 872 8.78 9.97 6.64
CA SER A 872 7.79 8.91 6.91
C SER A 872 6.66 9.40 7.82
N ARG A 873 6.93 10.33 8.76
CA ARG A 873 5.90 10.96 9.61
C ARG A 873 5.02 11.94 8.81
N ILE A 874 5.62 12.72 7.90
CA ILE A 874 4.91 13.59 6.94
C ILE A 874 3.96 12.77 6.06
N ASN A 875 4.47 11.73 5.41
CA ASN A 875 3.67 10.87 4.53
C ASN A 875 2.55 10.16 5.30
N TRP A 876 2.84 9.73 6.53
CA TRP A 876 1.84 9.13 7.41
C TRP A 876 0.68 10.08 7.71
N ALA A 877 0.94 11.37 7.95
CA ALA A 877 -0.12 12.33 8.27
C ALA A 877 -1.15 12.45 7.13
N ILE A 878 -0.71 12.52 5.88
CA ILE A 878 -1.61 12.57 4.71
C ILE A 878 -2.30 11.21 4.49
N GLN A 879 -1.52 10.12 4.38
CA GLN A 879 -2.05 8.80 4.02
C GLN A 879 -2.99 8.21 5.08
N SER A 880 -2.72 8.49 6.36
CA SER A 880 -3.62 8.13 7.46
C SER A 880 -4.88 9.00 7.47
N SER A 881 -4.80 10.25 7.00
CA SER A 881 -6.01 11.09 6.85
C SER A 881 -6.92 10.58 5.72
N GLY A 882 -6.37 10.02 4.64
CA GLY A 882 -7.24 9.37 3.62
C GLY A 882 -7.99 8.15 4.14
N VAL A 883 -7.38 7.39 5.07
CA VAL A 883 -8.09 6.31 5.77
C VAL A 883 -9.23 6.82 6.65
N ASP A 884 -9.08 8.01 7.27
CA ASP A 884 -10.19 8.65 7.98
C ASP A 884 -11.35 9.00 7.03
N TYR A 885 -11.05 9.48 5.82
CA TYR A 885 -12.03 9.76 4.76
C TYR A 885 -12.80 8.50 4.36
N LEU A 886 -12.10 7.40 4.07
CA LEU A 886 -12.71 6.12 3.71
C LEU A 886 -13.64 5.61 4.82
N HIS A 887 -13.22 5.71 6.09
CA HIS A 887 -14.05 5.29 7.23
C HIS A 887 -15.34 6.12 7.35
N LEU A 888 -15.25 7.44 7.15
CA LEU A 888 -16.40 8.36 7.19
C LEU A 888 -17.38 8.10 6.04
N LEU A 889 -16.87 7.82 4.84
CA LEU A 889 -17.67 7.49 3.67
C LEU A 889 -18.42 6.16 3.86
N ILE A 890 -17.77 5.14 4.43
CA ILE A 890 -18.38 3.84 4.76
C ILE A 890 -19.49 3.99 5.82
N VAL A 891 -19.24 4.70 6.92
CA VAL A 891 -20.23 4.88 8.00
C VAL A 891 -21.41 5.75 7.55
N SER A 892 -21.17 6.76 6.71
CA SER A 892 -22.26 7.52 6.05
C SER A 892 -23.14 6.61 5.20
N MET A 893 -22.52 5.75 4.39
CA MET A 893 -23.24 4.84 3.51
C MET A 893 -24.04 3.80 4.29
N ASP A 894 -23.51 3.19 5.36
CA ASP A 894 -24.27 2.29 6.23
C ASP A 894 -25.52 2.96 6.83
N TYR A 895 -25.37 4.18 7.38
CA TYR A 895 -26.51 4.94 7.89
C TYR A 895 -27.56 5.21 6.81
N LEU A 896 -27.16 5.68 5.62
CA LEU A 896 -28.07 5.97 4.53
C LEU A 896 -28.75 4.70 3.98
N VAL A 897 -27.99 3.59 3.88
CA VAL A 897 -28.49 2.27 3.46
C VAL A 897 -29.58 1.77 4.40
N ARG A 898 -29.34 1.82 5.73
CA ARG A 898 -30.33 1.44 6.75
C ARG A 898 -31.50 2.42 6.82
N ARG A 899 -31.26 3.73 6.73
CA ARG A 899 -32.31 4.77 6.79
C ARG A 899 -33.29 4.69 5.61
N TYR A 900 -32.85 4.28 4.43
CA TYR A 900 -33.67 4.31 3.21
C TYR A 900 -34.02 2.92 2.64
N ASN A 901 -33.68 1.82 3.31
CA ASN A 901 -33.81 0.45 2.79
C ASN A 901 -33.25 0.33 1.37
N ILE A 902 -31.93 0.52 1.24
CA ILE A 902 -31.19 0.32 -0.01
C ILE A 902 -30.53 -1.06 0.04
N GLU A 903 -30.81 -1.95 -0.90
CA GLU A 903 -30.15 -3.27 -0.96
C GLU A 903 -28.72 -3.13 -1.53
N ALA A 904 -27.76 -2.85 -0.63
CA ALA A 904 -26.35 -2.66 -0.93
C ALA A 904 -25.41 -3.34 0.08
N ARG A 905 -24.24 -3.83 -0.40
CA ARG A 905 -23.12 -4.32 0.42
C ARG A 905 -21.78 -3.79 -0.12
N LEU A 906 -20.81 -3.52 0.75
CA LEU A 906 -19.46 -3.17 0.33
C LEU A 906 -18.78 -4.36 -0.37
N ALA A 907 -18.35 -4.19 -1.62
CA ALA A 907 -17.72 -5.25 -2.39
C ALA A 907 -16.19 -5.19 -2.32
N LEU A 908 -15.60 -4.01 -2.54
CA LEU A 908 -14.15 -3.80 -2.55
C LEU A 908 -13.77 -2.31 -2.37
N THR A 909 -12.69 -2.06 -1.62
CA THR A 909 -12.03 -0.75 -1.50
C THR A 909 -10.60 -0.81 -2.08
N VAL A 910 -10.30 -0.08 -3.16
CA VAL A 910 -8.99 -0.17 -3.86
C VAL A 910 -8.34 1.19 -4.04
N HIS A 911 -7.24 1.43 -3.33
CA HIS A 911 -6.63 2.76 -3.22
C HIS A 911 -7.67 3.75 -2.69
N ASP A 912 -8.23 4.57 -3.59
CA ASP A 912 -9.19 5.64 -3.32
C ASP A 912 -10.49 5.38 -4.14
N GLU A 913 -10.62 4.20 -4.78
CA GLU A 913 -11.82 3.65 -5.42
C GLU A 913 -12.67 2.90 -4.36
N ILE A 914 -13.95 3.23 -4.21
CA ILE A 914 -14.91 2.48 -3.39
C ILE A 914 -16.04 1.92 -4.24
N ARG A 915 -16.31 0.60 -4.14
CA ARG A 915 -17.36 -0.08 -4.91
C ARG A 915 -18.27 -0.91 -4.01
N TYR A 916 -19.57 -0.66 -4.12
CA TYR A 916 -20.65 -1.42 -3.50
C TYR A 916 -21.30 -2.35 -4.54
N LEU A 917 -21.77 -3.51 -4.12
CA LEU A 917 -22.69 -4.33 -4.88
C LEU A 917 -24.12 -3.92 -4.48
N VAL A 918 -24.94 -3.51 -5.46
CA VAL A 918 -26.27 -2.90 -5.24
C VAL A 918 -27.30 -3.54 -6.18
N LYS A 919 -28.51 -3.75 -5.69
CA LYS A 919 -29.64 -4.23 -6.49
C LYS A 919 -30.02 -3.24 -7.59
N ASN A 920 -30.41 -3.74 -8.77
CA ASN A 920 -30.67 -2.90 -9.95
C ASN A 920 -31.80 -1.88 -9.77
N GLU A 921 -32.76 -2.16 -8.87
CA GLU A 921 -33.83 -1.24 -8.48
C GLU A 921 -33.30 0.00 -7.73
N ASP A 922 -32.28 -0.20 -6.89
CA ASP A 922 -31.72 0.81 -5.98
C ASP A 922 -30.50 1.55 -6.54
N LYS A 923 -29.98 1.15 -7.70
CA LYS A 923 -28.66 1.62 -8.19
C LYS A 923 -28.49 3.15 -8.17
N TYR A 924 -29.50 3.91 -8.58
CA TYR A 924 -29.47 5.37 -8.57
C TYR A 924 -29.67 5.98 -7.16
N ARG A 925 -30.44 5.32 -6.28
CA ARG A 925 -30.61 5.73 -4.87
C ARG A 925 -29.29 5.56 -4.12
N ALA A 926 -28.57 4.46 -4.37
CA ALA A 926 -27.22 4.24 -3.86
C ALA A 926 -26.20 5.25 -4.42
N SER A 927 -26.28 5.62 -5.71
CA SER A 927 -25.46 6.71 -6.26
C SER A 927 -25.71 8.05 -5.57
N MET A 928 -26.98 8.37 -5.24
CA MET A 928 -27.33 9.59 -4.52
C MET A 928 -26.83 9.56 -3.06
N ALA A 929 -27.00 8.43 -2.38
CA ALA A 929 -26.45 8.23 -1.04
C ALA A 929 -24.92 8.40 -1.02
N LEU A 930 -24.22 7.90 -2.04
CA LEU A 930 -22.77 8.01 -2.16
C LEU A 930 -22.31 9.47 -2.39
N GLN A 931 -23.04 10.25 -3.20
CA GLN A 931 -22.79 11.69 -3.36
C GLN A 931 -23.01 12.45 -2.04
N VAL A 932 -24.11 12.19 -1.32
CA VAL A 932 -24.38 12.80 0.00
C VAL A 932 -23.30 12.46 1.02
N ALA A 933 -22.90 11.19 1.11
CA ALA A 933 -21.82 10.71 1.97
C ALA A 933 -20.48 11.43 1.70
N ASN A 934 -20.18 11.75 0.44
CA ASN A 934 -19.00 12.50 0.04
C ASN A 934 -19.06 13.97 0.48
N VAL A 935 -20.21 14.64 0.30
CA VAL A 935 -20.45 16.01 0.78
C VAL A 935 -20.25 16.09 2.29
N TRP A 936 -20.88 15.21 3.07
CA TRP A 936 -20.73 15.17 4.52
C TRP A 936 -19.28 14.92 4.95
N THR A 937 -18.60 13.96 4.32
CA THR A 937 -17.20 13.64 4.63
C THR A 937 -16.30 14.85 4.38
N ARG A 938 -16.38 15.50 3.21
CA ARG A 938 -15.55 16.67 2.88
C ARG A 938 -15.88 17.91 3.73
N ALA A 939 -17.14 18.07 4.11
CA ALA A 939 -17.54 19.13 5.03
C ALA A 939 -16.99 18.89 6.45
N MET A 940 -16.95 17.65 6.94
CA MET A 940 -16.34 17.33 8.25
C MET A 940 -14.84 17.63 8.25
N PHE A 941 -14.13 17.28 7.17
CA PHE A 941 -12.73 17.67 6.97
C PHE A 941 -12.54 19.19 7.04
N SER A 942 -13.42 19.95 6.39
CA SER A 942 -13.38 21.42 6.36
C SER A 942 -13.63 22.02 7.75
N GLN A 943 -14.68 21.58 8.45
CA GLN A 943 -14.99 22.03 9.81
C GLN A 943 -13.87 21.67 10.80
N GLN A 944 -13.26 20.48 10.70
CA GLN A 944 -12.14 20.06 11.56
C GLN A 944 -10.82 20.80 11.28
N VAL A 945 -10.67 21.51 10.16
CA VAL A 945 -9.55 22.47 9.96
C VAL A 945 -9.92 23.91 10.30
N GLY A 946 -11.19 24.19 10.64
CA GLY A 946 -11.68 25.52 11.01
C GLY A 946 -12.23 26.34 9.83
N ILE A 947 -12.79 25.70 8.81
CA ILE A 947 -13.45 26.36 7.67
C ILE A 947 -14.89 25.82 7.54
N GLU A 948 -15.90 26.67 7.77
CA GLU A 948 -17.33 26.29 7.78
C GLU A 948 -18.02 26.55 6.43
N ASP A 949 -17.35 26.16 5.36
CA ASP A 949 -17.88 26.14 3.99
C ASP A 949 -17.21 25.00 3.19
N LEU A 950 -17.64 24.79 1.95
CA LEU A 950 -17.06 23.76 1.07
C LEU A 950 -17.13 24.19 -0.42
N PRO A 951 -16.06 24.05 -1.23
CA PRO A 951 -16.07 24.38 -2.65
C PRO A 951 -16.98 23.43 -3.45
N GLN A 952 -17.77 23.98 -4.38
CA GLN A 952 -18.66 23.17 -5.21
C GLN A 952 -17.89 22.19 -6.10
N SER A 953 -16.72 22.60 -6.63
CA SER A 953 -15.88 21.78 -7.53
C SER A 953 -15.33 20.51 -6.89
N CYS A 954 -15.29 20.42 -5.55
CA CYS A 954 -14.84 19.23 -4.84
C CYS A 954 -15.93 18.53 -4.01
N ALA A 955 -17.10 19.16 -3.79
CA ALA A 955 -18.16 18.63 -2.94
C ALA A 955 -18.76 17.31 -3.44
N TYR A 956 -18.79 17.11 -4.77
CA TYR A 956 -19.35 15.93 -5.44
C TYR A 956 -18.25 15.11 -6.10
N PHE A 957 -18.51 13.82 -6.34
CA PHE A 957 -17.70 13.02 -7.25
C PHE A 957 -17.89 13.49 -8.69
N SER A 958 -16.78 13.54 -9.46
CA SER A 958 -16.78 13.81 -10.90
C SER A 958 -17.78 12.94 -11.67
N ALA A 959 -17.88 11.67 -11.30
CA ALA A 959 -18.97 10.78 -11.65
C ALA A 959 -19.11 9.63 -10.64
N VAL A 960 -20.31 9.03 -10.56
CA VAL A 960 -20.55 7.72 -9.94
C VAL A 960 -20.76 6.69 -11.05
N ASP A 961 -19.95 5.65 -11.03
CA ASP A 961 -20.02 4.53 -11.97
C ASP A 961 -21.09 3.51 -11.54
N ILE A 962 -21.79 2.95 -12.53
CA ILE A 962 -22.76 1.86 -12.40
C ILE A 962 -22.48 0.83 -13.49
N ASP A 963 -22.10 -0.40 -13.11
CA ASP A 963 -21.60 -1.41 -14.05
C ASP A 963 -21.96 -2.84 -13.63
N HIS A 964 -22.00 -3.78 -14.58
CA HIS A 964 -22.14 -5.20 -14.28
C HIS A 964 -20.79 -5.90 -14.07
N VAL A 965 -19.67 -5.27 -14.47
CA VAL A 965 -18.30 -5.79 -14.22
C VAL A 965 -17.47 -4.81 -13.41
N LEU A 966 -16.53 -5.31 -12.61
CA LEU A 966 -15.61 -4.45 -11.88
C LEU A 966 -14.50 -3.93 -12.82
N ARG A 967 -14.49 -2.63 -13.12
CA ARG A 967 -13.40 -1.95 -13.86
C ARG A 967 -13.22 -0.51 -13.35
N LYS A 968 -12.15 0.17 -13.78
CA LYS A 968 -11.87 1.55 -13.33
C LYS A 968 -12.80 2.55 -14.00
N GLU A 969 -12.88 2.53 -15.34
CA GLU A 969 -13.76 3.40 -16.12
C GLU A 969 -14.78 2.51 -16.85
N VAL A 970 -16.07 2.80 -16.75
CA VAL A 970 -17.16 1.96 -17.32
C VAL A 970 -17.12 1.86 -18.85
N ASN A 971 -16.37 2.75 -19.51
CA ASN A 971 -16.20 2.79 -20.95
C ASN A 971 -15.10 1.83 -21.47
N MET A 972 -14.33 1.19 -20.57
CA MET A 972 -13.21 0.34 -20.98
C MET A 972 -13.69 -0.98 -21.57
N ASP A 973 -13.41 -1.20 -22.85
CA ASP A 973 -13.67 -2.44 -23.60
C ASP A 973 -13.07 -3.72 -22.97
N CYS A 974 -12.09 -3.58 -22.06
CA CYS A 974 -11.36 -4.65 -21.36
C CYS A 974 -10.66 -5.72 -22.23
N ILE A 975 -10.54 -5.51 -23.55
CA ILE A 975 -9.84 -6.39 -24.49
C ILE A 975 -8.35 -6.58 -24.10
N THR A 976 -7.90 -7.84 -24.01
CA THR A 976 -6.51 -8.27 -23.79
C THR A 976 -6.16 -9.49 -24.66
N PRO A 977 -4.90 -9.99 -24.67
CA PRO A 977 -4.53 -11.19 -25.42
C PRO A 977 -5.16 -12.50 -24.92
N SER A 978 -5.75 -12.52 -23.72
CA SER A 978 -6.45 -13.67 -23.13
C SER A 978 -7.97 -13.48 -23.03
N HIS A 979 -8.46 -12.24 -23.15
CA HIS A 979 -9.87 -11.91 -23.31
C HIS A 979 -10.06 -10.99 -24.54
N PRO A 980 -10.27 -11.57 -25.74
CA PRO A 980 -10.36 -10.80 -26.99
C PRO A 980 -11.74 -10.14 -27.20
N GLU A 981 -12.74 -10.54 -26.43
CA GLU A 981 -14.11 -10.02 -26.52
C GLU A 981 -14.20 -8.62 -25.91
N LYS A 982 -15.13 -7.80 -26.42
CA LYS A 982 -15.41 -6.46 -25.90
C LYS A 982 -16.53 -6.55 -24.86
N ILE A 983 -16.24 -6.13 -23.64
CA ILE A 983 -17.29 -5.96 -22.62
C ILE A 983 -18.09 -4.68 -22.96
N PRO A 984 -19.44 -4.72 -23.03
CA PRO A 984 -20.28 -3.54 -23.22
C PRO A 984 -19.98 -2.46 -22.16
N PRO A 985 -20.15 -1.16 -22.47
CA PRO A 985 -19.92 -0.11 -21.48
C PRO A 985 -21.04 -0.06 -20.43
N GLY A 986 -20.68 0.32 -19.20
CA GLY A 986 -21.64 0.67 -18.15
C GLY A 986 -22.13 2.12 -18.24
N GLU A 987 -22.78 2.59 -17.18
CA GLU A 987 -23.30 3.94 -17.01
C GLU A 987 -22.41 4.70 -16.01
N SER A 988 -22.08 5.98 -16.25
CA SER A 988 -21.32 6.80 -15.31
C SER A 988 -21.94 8.18 -15.28
N LEU A 989 -22.35 8.63 -14.10
CA LEU A 989 -23.24 9.78 -13.90
C LEU A 989 -22.57 10.87 -13.06
N ASP A 990 -22.50 12.08 -13.60
CA ASP A 990 -22.29 13.26 -12.77
C ASP A 990 -23.53 13.57 -11.91
N ILE A 991 -23.39 14.47 -10.95
CA ILE A 991 -24.46 14.85 -10.02
C ILE A 991 -25.68 15.49 -10.72
N MET A 992 -25.50 16.21 -11.84
CA MET A 992 -26.62 16.81 -12.57
C MET A 992 -27.42 15.74 -13.32
N GLN A 993 -26.73 14.82 -14.02
CA GLN A 993 -27.35 13.66 -14.67
C GLN A 993 -28.05 12.73 -13.69
N LEU A 994 -27.59 12.68 -12.43
CA LEU A 994 -28.22 11.94 -11.36
C LEU A 994 -29.48 12.64 -10.81
N LEU A 995 -29.46 13.96 -10.62
CA LEU A 995 -30.63 14.76 -10.23
C LEU A 995 -31.74 14.71 -11.31
N GLU A 996 -31.35 14.66 -12.60
CA GLU A 996 -32.27 14.47 -13.74
C GLU A 996 -33.00 13.11 -13.74
N LYS A 997 -32.52 12.09 -12.99
CA LYS A 997 -33.26 10.83 -12.82
C LYS A 997 -34.57 11.01 -12.02
N GLY A 998 -34.73 12.14 -11.32
CA GLY A 998 -35.94 12.49 -10.59
C GLY A 998 -36.26 11.48 -9.49
N ASP A 999 -37.50 10.96 -9.49
CA ASP A 999 -37.98 10.03 -8.46
C ASP A 999 -37.11 8.77 -8.30
N LEU A 1000 -36.45 8.30 -9.38
CA LEU A 1000 -35.58 7.12 -9.35
C LEU A 1000 -34.31 7.29 -8.49
N ALA A 1001 -33.86 8.52 -8.25
CA ALA A 1001 -32.71 8.82 -7.40
C ALA A 1001 -33.11 9.38 -6.02
N ARG A 1002 -34.41 9.49 -5.70
CA ARG A 1002 -34.86 10.15 -4.47
C ARG A 1002 -34.58 9.30 -3.22
N LEU A 1003 -33.92 9.92 -2.26
CA LEU A 1003 -33.80 9.45 -0.88
C LEU A 1003 -35.04 9.88 -0.07
N ASP A 1004 -36.19 9.28 -0.37
CA ASP A 1004 -37.49 9.69 0.19
C ASP A 1004 -37.56 9.52 1.72
N PRO A 1005 -37.69 10.61 2.51
CA PRO A 1005 -37.79 10.55 3.96
C PRO A 1005 -39.01 9.78 4.48
N ALA A 1006 -40.07 9.60 3.68
CA ALA A 1006 -41.27 8.86 4.07
C ALA A 1006 -41.05 7.34 4.15
N VAL A 1007 -39.95 6.81 3.60
CA VAL A 1007 -39.56 5.40 3.74
C VAL A 1007 -39.31 5.08 5.21
N LYS A 1008 -39.96 4.02 5.70
CA LYS A 1008 -39.74 3.48 7.06
C LYS A 1008 -38.61 2.44 7.02
N PRO A 1009 -37.53 2.61 7.81
CA PRO A 1009 -36.46 1.60 7.91
C PRO A 1009 -36.97 0.23 8.34
N VAL A 1010 -36.35 -0.84 7.83
CA VAL A 1010 -36.50 -2.21 8.34
C VAL A 1010 -35.59 -2.44 9.55
N ASP A 1011 -34.36 -1.93 9.48
CA ASP A 1011 -33.37 -1.95 10.56
C ASP A 1011 -33.03 -0.50 10.90
N ALA A 1012 -33.76 0.08 11.86
CA ALA A 1012 -33.77 1.53 12.08
C ALA A 1012 -32.48 2.00 12.78
N PRO A 1013 -31.72 2.95 12.22
CA PRO A 1013 -30.61 3.58 12.93
C PRO A 1013 -31.14 4.45 14.08
N GLU A 1014 -30.52 4.35 15.26
CA GLU A 1014 -30.88 5.09 16.49
C GLU A 1014 -29.78 6.10 16.93
N PRO A 1015 -29.20 6.95 16.05
CA PRO A 1015 -28.03 7.77 16.39
C PRO A 1015 -28.29 8.78 17.51
N GLN A 1016 -29.54 9.17 17.77
CA GLN A 1016 -29.92 10.07 18.87
C GLN A 1016 -29.86 9.43 20.27
N LYS A 1017 -29.60 8.12 20.35
CA LYS A 1017 -29.40 7.37 21.60
C LYS A 1017 -28.05 7.66 22.28
N TYR A 1018 -27.10 8.25 21.55
CA TYR A 1018 -25.72 8.42 21.99
C TYR A 1018 -25.42 9.90 22.26
N ASP A 1019 -25.12 10.22 23.53
CA ASP A 1019 -24.63 11.53 23.93
C ASP A 1019 -23.25 11.81 23.31
N TYR A 1020 -23.01 13.07 22.94
CA TYR A 1020 -21.74 13.53 22.38
C TYR A 1020 -21.07 14.56 23.28
N THR A 1021 -19.80 14.31 23.62
CA THR A 1021 -18.95 15.27 24.34
C THR A 1021 -18.11 16.04 23.32
N SER A 1022 -18.28 17.36 23.26
CA SER A 1022 -17.54 18.22 22.34
C SER A 1022 -16.03 18.10 22.50
N ARG A 1023 -15.32 17.75 21.41
CA ARG A 1023 -13.86 17.64 21.39
C ARG A 1023 -13.18 18.81 20.69
N THR A 1024 -12.03 19.23 21.19
CA THR A 1024 -11.17 20.22 20.53
C THR A 1024 -10.53 19.62 19.27
N PRO A 1025 -10.63 20.26 18.09
CA PRO A 1025 -9.93 19.82 16.88
C PRO A 1025 -8.41 19.71 17.07
N VAL A 1026 -7.80 18.69 16.46
CA VAL A 1026 -6.34 18.46 16.54
C VAL A 1026 -5.55 19.62 15.91
N THR A 1027 -6.14 20.25 14.91
CA THR A 1027 -5.66 21.45 14.19
C THR A 1027 -5.61 22.70 15.08
N ALA A 1028 -6.57 22.86 16.01
CA ALA A 1028 -6.56 23.96 16.97
C ALA A 1028 -5.39 23.82 17.97
N GLY A 1029 -5.13 22.60 18.45
CA GLY A 1029 -3.96 22.30 19.31
C GLY A 1029 -2.59 22.47 18.62
N LEU A 1030 -2.55 22.55 17.29
CA LEU A 1030 -1.35 22.91 16.52
C LEU A 1030 -1.12 24.43 16.42
N GLN A 1031 -2.17 25.23 16.65
CA GLN A 1031 -2.08 26.68 16.69
C GLN A 1031 -1.76 27.12 18.13
N GLY A 1032 -0.52 26.89 18.58
CA GLY A 1032 -0.08 27.26 19.92
C GLY A 1032 -0.18 28.76 20.24
N ASP A 1033 0.19 29.14 21.46
CA ASP A 1033 -0.05 30.46 22.09
C ASP A 1033 0.69 31.67 21.46
N LEU A 1034 1.14 31.54 20.22
CA LEU A 1034 1.49 32.65 19.34
C LEU A 1034 0.26 33.54 19.16
N GLY A 1035 0.26 34.74 19.75
CA GLY A 1035 -0.81 35.72 19.58
C GLY A 1035 -1.02 36.12 18.11
N GLU A 1036 -2.21 36.61 17.78
CA GLU A 1036 -2.69 36.84 16.41
C GLU A 1036 -1.71 37.60 15.50
N LYS A 1037 -1.16 38.72 15.96
CA LYS A 1037 -0.13 39.50 15.24
C LYS A 1037 1.13 38.69 14.89
N MET A 1038 1.51 37.76 15.76
CA MET A 1038 2.64 36.86 15.52
C MET A 1038 2.32 35.84 14.42
N ARG A 1039 1.07 35.34 14.37
CA ARG A 1039 0.59 34.43 13.32
C ARG A 1039 0.62 35.13 11.96
N ILE A 1040 0.07 36.34 11.88
CA ILE A 1040 0.04 37.16 10.65
C ILE A 1040 1.46 37.47 10.15
N ALA A 1041 2.40 37.81 11.05
CA ALA A 1041 3.80 38.01 10.67
C ALA A 1041 4.50 36.72 10.21
N VAL A 1042 4.20 35.57 10.82
CA VAL A 1042 4.66 34.25 10.37
C VAL A 1042 4.09 33.87 8.99
N LEU A 1043 2.86 34.31 8.64
CA LEU A 1043 2.31 34.11 7.31
C LEU A 1043 3.00 35.03 6.28
N ARG A 1044 3.17 36.33 6.57
CA ARG A 1044 3.98 37.25 5.72
C ARG A 1044 5.38 36.69 5.44
N ALA A 1045 6.04 36.15 6.46
CA ALA A 1045 7.36 35.54 6.35
C ALA A 1045 7.39 34.29 5.44
N GLN A 1046 6.26 33.59 5.28
CA GLN A 1046 6.13 32.43 4.39
C GLN A 1046 5.82 32.84 2.93
N ILE A 1047 5.14 33.97 2.70
CA ILE A 1047 4.90 34.50 1.34
C ILE A 1047 6.22 34.98 0.72
N THR A 1048 7.05 35.70 1.49
CA THR A 1048 8.21 36.39 0.91
C THR A 1048 9.32 35.45 0.42
N ALA A 1049 9.69 35.59 -0.85
CA ALA A 1049 10.88 34.99 -1.45
C ALA A 1049 12.14 35.86 -1.32
N ASP A 1050 12.00 37.12 -0.88
CA ASP A 1050 13.07 38.13 -0.78
C ASP A 1050 13.69 38.21 0.61
N ASP A 1051 14.95 38.59 0.69
CA ASP A 1051 15.72 38.66 1.94
C ASP A 1051 15.61 40.02 2.61
N GLU A 1052 15.28 41.11 1.91
CA GLU A 1052 15.03 42.42 2.54
C GLU A 1052 13.62 42.50 3.12
N GLU A 1053 12.58 42.11 2.37
CA GLU A 1053 11.20 42.04 2.88
C GLU A 1053 11.11 41.18 4.16
N LEU A 1054 11.83 40.05 4.23
CA LEU A 1054 11.92 39.25 5.45
C LEU A 1054 12.56 40.03 6.62
N LYS A 1055 13.64 40.80 6.38
CA LYS A 1055 14.27 41.61 7.44
C LYS A 1055 13.34 42.69 7.96
N GLU A 1056 12.45 43.24 7.14
CA GLU A 1056 11.44 44.20 7.58
C GLU A 1056 10.34 43.54 8.42
N ILE A 1057 9.90 42.34 8.06
CA ILE A 1057 9.00 41.53 8.87
C ILE A 1057 9.66 41.17 10.23
N VAL A 1058 10.92 40.76 10.24
CA VAL A 1058 11.69 40.53 11.49
C VAL A 1058 11.75 41.79 12.35
N ARG A 1059 12.01 42.97 11.76
CA ARG A 1059 12.05 44.25 12.49
C ARG A 1059 10.71 44.66 13.09
N SER A 1060 9.57 44.33 12.45
CA SER A 1060 8.24 44.69 12.97
C SER A 1060 7.78 43.78 14.13
N VAL A 1061 8.31 42.55 14.20
CA VAL A 1061 8.04 41.57 15.27
C VAL A 1061 9.00 41.70 16.45
N ALA A 1062 10.27 42.07 16.19
CA ALA A 1062 11.30 42.12 17.23
C ALA A 1062 10.93 43.09 18.37
N PRO A 1063 10.95 42.66 19.64
CA PRO A 1063 10.58 43.51 20.77
C PRO A 1063 11.51 44.71 20.84
N SER A 1064 10.92 45.92 20.89
CA SER A 1064 11.66 47.17 20.81
C SER A 1064 12.64 47.30 21.98
N ARG A 1065 13.93 47.07 21.71
CA ARG A 1065 15.01 47.38 22.63
C ARG A 1065 15.03 48.89 22.86
N LYS A 1066 14.36 49.34 23.92
CA LYS A 1066 14.49 50.68 24.49
C LYS A 1066 15.93 50.88 24.99
N PHE A 1067 16.84 51.16 24.06
CA PHE A 1067 18.11 51.80 24.36
C PHE A 1067 17.80 53.08 25.13
N HIS A 1068 18.06 53.03 26.44
CA HIS A 1068 18.10 54.26 27.23
C HIS A 1068 19.35 55.02 26.76
N SER A 1069 19.13 56.14 26.09
CA SER A 1069 20.20 57.04 25.66
C SER A 1069 20.80 57.74 26.87
N SER A 1070 21.71 57.06 27.57
CA SER A 1070 22.57 57.68 28.58
C SER A 1070 23.50 58.67 27.89
N ASN A 1071 23.21 59.96 28.02
CA ASN A 1071 24.02 61.03 27.43
C ASN A 1071 25.47 60.97 27.93
N GLY A 1072 26.38 61.13 26.96
CA GLY A 1072 27.77 61.59 27.07
C GLY A 1072 28.56 61.39 28.37
N ASN A 1073 29.72 60.74 28.22
CA ASN A 1073 30.94 61.56 28.30
C ASN A 1073 32.06 61.03 27.39
N SER A 1074 33.00 61.90 27.04
CA SER A 1074 34.11 61.64 26.11
C SER A 1074 35.37 61.15 26.82
N ASN A 1075 36.15 60.27 26.17
CA ASN A 1075 37.57 60.56 25.92
C ASN A 1075 38.20 59.62 24.88
N GLU A 1076 39.36 60.02 24.37
CA GLU A 1076 40.06 59.45 23.22
C GLU A 1076 41.19 58.49 23.65
N ASN A 1077 41.48 57.48 22.80
CA ASN A 1077 42.81 57.18 22.19
C ASN A 1077 43.13 55.68 22.00
N GLY A 1078 43.69 55.36 20.83
CA GLY A 1078 45.02 54.72 20.77
C GLY A 1078 45.17 53.19 20.68
N HIS A 1079 45.40 52.69 19.46
CA HIS A 1079 46.38 51.66 19.07
C HIS A 1079 46.29 50.17 19.52
N GLU A 1080 46.07 49.32 18.49
CA GLU A 1080 46.89 48.17 18.06
C GLU A 1080 46.88 46.74 18.71
N ARG A 1081 46.55 45.79 17.81
CA ARG A 1081 47.22 44.49 17.52
C ARG A 1081 47.39 43.39 18.59
N ARG A 1082 46.58 42.33 18.37
CA ARG A 1082 46.98 40.92 18.11
C ARG A 1082 47.86 40.13 19.13
N PHE A 1083 47.27 38.98 19.51
CA PHE A 1083 47.79 37.60 19.38
C PHE A 1083 48.39 36.80 20.57
N TRP A 1084 47.95 35.52 20.60
CA TRP A 1084 48.55 34.28 21.16
C TRP A 1084 48.55 33.97 22.68
N ASN A 1085 47.87 32.85 22.99
CA ASN A 1085 48.22 31.80 23.96
C ASN A 1085 48.16 32.10 25.49
N ASN A 1086 47.96 31.13 26.38
CA ASN A 1086 48.44 29.74 26.32
C ASN A 1086 47.58 28.66 27.02
N TRP A 1087 48.04 27.40 26.95
CA TRP A 1087 47.44 26.17 27.52
C TRP A 1087 47.97 25.80 28.92
N ALA A 1088 47.32 24.78 29.54
CA ALA A 1088 47.78 23.94 30.67
C ALA A 1088 47.76 24.57 32.09
N THR A 1089 47.67 23.83 33.23
CA THR A 1089 47.77 22.36 33.45
C THR A 1089 46.94 21.86 34.67
N LYS A 1090 46.33 20.66 34.55
CA LYS A 1090 46.08 19.56 35.52
C LYS A 1090 45.94 19.76 37.06
N GLU A 1091 44.92 19.07 37.62
CA GLU A 1091 44.91 18.17 38.82
C GLU A 1091 45.21 18.77 40.24
N THR A 1092 44.60 18.35 41.37
CA THR A 1092 43.56 17.33 41.73
C THR A 1092 42.86 17.63 43.10
N GLN A 1093 41.91 16.77 43.52
CA GLN A 1093 41.33 16.58 44.88
C GLN A 1093 40.16 17.45 45.41
N THR A 1094 38.95 17.08 44.97
CA THR A 1094 37.81 16.60 45.81
C THR A 1094 37.57 17.13 47.25
N LYS A 1095 36.37 17.72 47.51
CA LYS A 1095 35.22 17.02 48.17
C LYS A 1095 33.96 17.89 48.44
N ASN A 1096 32.81 17.22 48.35
CA ASN A 1096 31.53 17.45 49.06
C ASN A 1096 30.79 18.81 48.98
N LYS A 1097 29.66 18.80 48.26
CA LYS A 1097 28.32 19.02 48.87
C LYS A 1097 27.21 18.32 48.03
N LYS A 1098 26.03 18.16 48.62
CA LYS A 1098 24.96 17.25 48.14
C LYS A 1098 24.14 17.84 46.97
N PRO A 1099 23.61 17.02 46.05
CA PRO A 1099 22.32 17.30 45.41
C PRO A 1099 21.18 16.97 46.39
N THR A 1100 20.12 17.79 46.39
CA THR A 1100 18.87 17.50 47.11
C THR A 1100 17.82 16.95 46.14
N LEU A 1101 17.37 15.72 46.39
CA LEU A 1101 16.04 15.30 45.93
C LEU A 1101 14.99 16.05 46.74
N PHE A 1102 13.94 16.49 46.06
CA PHE A 1102 12.60 16.63 46.61
C PHE A 1102 11.61 16.03 45.61
N VAL A 1103 10.59 15.39 46.15
CA VAL A 1103 9.44 14.79 45.47
C VAL A 1103 8.19 15.40 46.14
N ASP A 1104 7.01 15.01 45.68
CA ASP A 1104 5.66 15.47 46.07
C ASP A 1104 5.29 16.80 45.35
N GLU A 1105 4.23 16.91 44.53
CA GLU A 1105 2.79 16.57 44.69
C GLU A 1105 1.99 17.59 45.54
N PRO A 1106 0.64 17.69 45.42
CA PRO A 1106 -0.29 17.21 44.37
C PRO A 1106 -1.28 18.34 43.89
N TRP A 1107 -2.43 17.94 43.35
CA TRP A 1107 -3.59 18.77 42.98
C TRP A 1107 -4.35 19.39 44.18
N GLY A 1108 -5.11 20.47 43.92
CA GLY A 1108 -6.22 20.97 44.76
C GLY A 1108 -6.64 22.39 44.36
N GLY A 1109 -7.92 22.81 44.40
CA GLY A 1109 -9.20 22.12 44.68
C GLY A 1109 -10.31 22.79 43.85
N PHE A 1110 -11.59 22.95 44.23
CA PHE A 1110 -12.43 22.62 45.40
C PHE A 1110 -13.89 22.98 45.01
N ASP A 1111 -15.02 22.54 45.59
CA ASP A 1111 -15.38 21.60 46.67
C ASP A 1111 -16.85 21.11 46.44
N SER A 1112 -17.46 20.43 47.42
CA SER A 1112 -18.90 20.21 47.67
C SER A 1112 -19.51 18.89 47.15
N SER A 1113 -20.22 18.07 47.96
CA SER A 1113 -20.47 18.19 49.40
C SER A 1113 -20.73 16.87 50.17
N TRP A 1114 -20.21 16.85 51.42
CA TRP A 1114 -20.79 16.28 52.66
C TRP A 1114 -21.28 14.81 52.79
N LYS A 1115 -20.39 13.98 53.35
CA LYS A 1115 -20.50 13.23 54.62
C LYS A 1115 -21.88 12.79 55.18
N GLN A 1116 -21.96 11.51 55.57
CA GLN A 1116 -22.51 11.07 56.88
C GLN A 1116 -21.77 9.77 57.34
N HIS A 1117 -20.92 9.80 58.38
CA HIS A 1117 -21.12 9.25 59.75
C HIS A 1117 -21.39 7.72 59.88
N HIS A 1118 -20.88 6.95 60.86
CA HIS A 1118 -19.78 7.11 61.85
C HIS A 1118 -19.58 5.77 62.64
N LYS A 1119 -18.69 5.75 63.66
CA LYS A 1119 -18.44 4.70 64.72
C LYS A 1119 -17.37 3.64 64.40
N ASP A 1120 -16.54 3.14 65.33
CA ASP A 1120 -16.33 3.46 66.77
C ASP A 1120 -14.91 3.01 67.27
N PHE A 1121 -14.39 3.62 68.37
CA PHE A 1121 -13.26 3.30 69.32
C PHE A 1121 -12.09 2.33 68.95
N GLY A 1122 -10.83 2.45 69.45
CA GLY A 1122 -10.16 3.47 70.29
C GLY A 1122 -8.85 2.98 71.00
N TYR A 1123 -7.85 3.87 71.18
CA TYR A 1123 -6.68 3.86 72.12
C TYR A 1123 -5.61 2.73 72.16
N GLN A 1124 -4.32 3.07 71.87
CA GLN A 1124 -3.22 3.31 72.86
C GLN A 1124 -1.89 3.74 72.17
N ASN A 1125 -0.82 4.09 72.94
CA ASN A 1125 0.40 4.80 72.50
C ASN A 1125 1.73 4.11 72.90
N ALA A 1126 2.83 4.28 72.13
CA ALA A 1126 4.06 5.03 72.55
C ALA A 1126 5.39 4.76 71.77
N ARG A 1127 5.96 5.84 71.19
CA ARG A 1127 7.39 6.32 71.22
C ARG A 1127 8.63 5.44 70.85
N GLN A 1128 9.50 6.05 70.02
CA GLN A 1128 11.01 6.11 70.10
C GLN A 1128 11.83 4.80 69.86
N SER A 1129 13.14 4.80 69.54
CA SER A 1129 14.04 5.76 68.83
C SER A 1129 15.46 5.17 68.58
N ASP A 1130 16.10 5.57 67.47
CA ASP A 1130 17.57 5.78 67.29
C ASP A 1130 18.61 4.62 67.24
N ALA A 1131 19.78 4.94 66.65
CA ALA A 1131 21.15 4.52 66.96
C ALA A 1131 21.71 3.07 66.78
N SER A 1132 22.23 2.80 65.57
CA SER A 1132 23.68 2.64 65.29
C SER A 1132 24.46 1.28 65.31
N ARG A 1133 25.41 1.21 64.35
CA ARG A 1133 26.83 0.73 64.43
C ARG A 1133 27.25 -0.77 64.49
N LYS A 1134 28.15 -1.08 63.53
CA LYS A 1134 29.40 -1.92 63.58
C LYS A 1134 29.41 -3.40 63.09
N LYS A 1135 30.24 -3.60 62.05
CA LYS A 1135 31.11 -4.76 61.68
C LYS A 1135 31.96 -5.28 62.88
N PRO A 1136 32.67 -6.46 62.86
CA PRO A 1136 33.37 -7.07 61.68
C PRO A 1136 33.66 -8.62 61.62
N THR A 1137 34.15 -9.08 60.44
CA THR A 1137 35.13 -10.20 60.18
C THR A 1137 34.79 -11.66 60.63
N THR A 1138 35.36 -12.79 60.12
CA THR A 1138 36.46 -13.11 59.15
C THR A 1138 36.31 -14.52 58.52
N ALA A 1139 37.03 -14.78 57.40
CA ALA A 1139 37.83 -15.98 56.99
C ALA A 1139 37.79 -17.34 57.78
N LEU A 1140 38.08 -18.56 57.25
CA LEU A 1140 38.41 -19.11 55.90
C LEU A 1140 38.50 -20.69 55.93
N HIS A 1141 38.62 -21.32 54.75
CA HIS A 1141 39.48 -22.51 54.39
C HIS A 1141 39.04 -24.00 54.49
N HIS A 1142 39.65 -24.77 53.56
CA HIS A 1142 39.90 -26.24 53.44
C HIS A 1142 38.73 -27.26 53.27
N ALA A 1143 38.90 -28.46 52.66
CA ALA A 1143 39.80 -28.95 51.59
C ALA A 1143 39.48 -30.41 51.10
N ASN A 1144 39.86 -30.72 49.85
CA ASN A 1144 40.44 -32.00 49.35
C ASN A 1144 39.67 -33.34 49.11
N ASN A 1145 40.11 -34.01 48.01
CA ASN A 1145 40.37 -35.48 47.80
C ASN A 1145 39.43 -36.44 46.99
N HIS A 1146 39.75 -36.57 45.68
CA HIS A 1146 40.36 -37.77 45.02
C HIS A 1146 39.62 -39.08 44.59
N LEU A 1147 39.97 -39.54 43.35
CA LEU A 1147 40.06 -40.92 42.80
C LEU A 1147 38.72 -41.66 42.42
N SER A 1148 38.61 -42.60 41.45
CA SER A 1148 39.40 -43.08 40.26
C SER A 1148 38.53 -44.14 39.47
N TRP A 1149 38.85 -44.83 38.34
CA TRP A 1149 39.91 -44.86 37.30
C TRP A 1149 39.46 -45.67 36.03
N GLY A 1150 40.18 -45.59 34.90
CA GLY A 1150 40.04 -46.51 33.71
C GLY A 1150 39.86 -45.79 32.35
N LYS A 1151 40.83 -45.76 31.41
CA LYS A 1151 41.18 -46.78 30.36
C LYS A 1151 40.03 -47.10 29.39
N ASN A 1152 40.14 -47.11 28.05
CA ASN A 1152 41.25 -47.01 27.05
C ASN A 1152 40.59 -46.74 25.65
N SER A 1153 41.23 -46.42 24.49
CA SER A 1153 42.53 -45.85 24.07
C SER A 1153 42.58 -45.70 22.52
N SER A 1154 43.55 -44.96 21.95
CA SER A 1154 43.96 -44.89 20.51
C SER A 1154 42.95 -44.34 19.47
N SER A 1155 43.33 -43.66 18.37
CA SER A 1155 44.65 -43.16 17.92
C SER A 1155 44.54 -42.17 16.74
N GLY A 1156 45.51 -41.24 16.64
CA GLY A 1156 46.02 -40.73 15.35
C GLY A 1156 45.45 -39.39 14.88
N GLY A 1157 46.32 -38.50 14.39
CA GLY A 1157 45.93 -37.22 13.79
C GLY A 1157 46.97 -36.68 12.82
N ALA A 1158 46.53 -35.82 11.89
CA ALA A 1158 47.39 -34.99 11.04
C ALA A 1158 46.61 -33.78 10.51
N VAL A 1159 47.31 -32.67 10.33
CA VAL A 1159 46.86 -31.35 9.84
C VAL A 1159 47.85 -31.02 8.69
N PRO A 1160 47.48 -30.45 7.49
CA PRO A 1160 46.86 -29.11 7.45
C PRO A 1160 46.06 -28.68 6.16
N LYS A 1161 45.67 -27.38 6.16
CA LYS A 1161 45.47 -26.43 5.03
C LYS A 1161 44.16 -26.42 4.19
N LYS A 1162 43.50 -25.24 4.28
CA LYS A 1162 42.81 -24.44 3.23
C LYS A 1162 41.82 -25.10 2.26
N ALA A 1163 40.56 -24.66 2.30
CA ALA A 1163 39.99 -23.72 1.29
C ALA A 1163 38.57 -23.27 1.68
N GLU A 1164 38.15 -22.08 1.25
CA GLU A 1164 36.78 -21.57 1.42
C GLU A 1164 35.92 -21.93 0.19
N SER A 1165 34.67 -22.36 0.40
CA SER A 1165 33.59 -22.22 -0.60
C SER A 1165 32.21 -22.38 0.07
N TRP A 1166 31.18 -21.78 -0.53
CA TRP A 1166 29.87 -21.59 0.10
C TRP A 1166 28.92 -22.78 -0.15
N HIS A 1167 28.05 -23.07 0.82
CA HIS A 1167 27.04 -24.13 0.69
C HIS A 1167 25.88 -23.77 -0.24
N GLN A 1168 25.48 -24.74 -1.05
CA GLN A 1168 24.19 -24.79 -1.73
C GLN A 1168 23.15 -25.44 -0.81
N ILE A 1169 21.96 -24.86 -0.74
CA ILE A 1169 20.71 -25.52 -0.33
C ILE A 1169 19.65 -25.03 -1.34
N GLY A 1170 18.76 -25.84 -1.89
CA GLY A 1170 18.54 -27.28 -1.67
C GLY A 1170 17.08 -27.58 -1.95
N ASN A 1171 16.70 -27.67 -3.24
CA ASN A 1171 15.30 -27.71 -3.67
C ASN A 1171 14.82 -29.16 -3.88
N PRO A 1172 13.82 -29.67 -3.15
CA PRO A 1172 13.37 -31.06 -3.24
C PRO A 1172 12.67 -31.36 -4.58
N MET A 1173 12.63 -32.65 -4.94
CA MET A 1173 12.07 -33.12 -6.22
C MET A 1173 10.65 -33.67 -6.07
N LEU A 1174 9.82 -33.43 -7.10
CA LEU A 1174 8.70 -34.32 -7.42
C LEU A 1174 9.15 -35.37 -8.45
N LYS A 1175 8.62 -36.60 -8.32
CA LYS A 1175 8.66 -37.65 -9.35
C LYS A 1175 7.25 -37.82 -9.93
N PRO A 1176 7.11 -38.13 -11.23
CA PRO A 1176 5.97 -38.89 -11.74
C PRO A 1176 6.27 -40.40 -11.72
N GLU A 1177 5.24 -41.22 -11.52
CA GLU A 1177 5.28 -42.67 -11.77
C GLU A 1177 4.52 -43.02 -13.06
N GLU A 1178 4.71 -44.24 -13.57
CA GLU A 1178 4.28 -44.65 -14.91
C GLU A 1178 3.13 -45.67 -14.91
N SER A 1179 2.39 -45.69 -16.02
CA SER A 1179 1.50 -46.75 -16.51
C SER A 1179 0.12 -46.94 -15.84
N GLY A 1180 -0.93 -47.28 -16.58
CA GLY A 1180 -1.02 -47.33 -18.05
C GLY A 1180 -2.19 -48.14 -18.61
N ARG A 1181 -2.23 -48.23 -19.96
CA ARG A 1181 -3.28 -48.83 -20.82
C ARG A 1181 -4.56 -47.97 -20.90
N LEU A 1182 -5.22 -47.85 -22.06
CA LEU A 1182 -5.02 -48.54 -23.35
C LEU A 1182 -4.70 -47.54 -24.47
#